data_AF-Q2R1Y7-F1
#
_entry.id   AF-Q2R1Y7-F1
#
_cell.length_a   1.000
_cell.length_b   1.000
_cell.length_c   1.000
_cell.angle_alpha   90.00
_cell.angle_beta   90.00
_cell.angle_gamma   90.00
#
_symmetry.space_group_name_H-M   'P 1'
#
loop_
_entity.id
_entity.type
_entity.pdbx_description
1 polymer ?
#
loop_
_entity_poly.entity_id
_entity_poly.type
_entity_poly.pdbx_seq_one_letter_code
_entity_poly.pdbx_strand_id
1 'polypeptide(L)'
;MGVKEEEEEEEREKGIGCGYSCEASCHGRPRGIWPGPPLGLGCGSRDMKQYYNPRCLIPAVSLLLLVVILTVSNTYFPFPTTKSRTLSYSSFSSSHGGQKAADEACNIFRGEWVPDPDAPYYTNDTCSVIHEHYDCMKYGKPDLGFVQWRWHPDSCDLPRLDPARFLSSMRGKTLAFIGDSLARNHMNSLICLLTRVAEPTTSWPSSEHTVYHYGGGYNFTVLSFWAPFLVRNELIDTDRPAHTGLWNLYLDEPDAVWASHVPAFDYAVVSASSWFYRPSMLYEAGRLVGCHHCLLPNVTDLTLRYALRMATRAALRAVVGGGGGVTAVLRTVSPSQYEGGEWNKDGNCVRTRPYRRGEKTLQGVELDFHTLQVEEFEAAKRAVTASGGSGGAVRMMLMDTTEAMIVRADAHPSRSMMKFHEVIKLPSIAHYGLRYVLPAAAVAACVLVLAAVSLPGRVPLPPLLAPEVTKNTADGVGGDRSGCDIFKGEWVPDMSGEPPPYTGESCPVIHGHYDCMRYGRPDLGYVRWRWRPDGGCEMRRFDAARFLAAMRGRSVAFVGDSLARNQMHSLVCLLSRAERPAPWTNGSYAYRFERHGLTVAAFWSPFLVRAVETDPDGPTGSGAGLWSLHLDEPDAGWAAHVGAFDHVVVSAGSWFYRPSMFYDRRGRLVGCNTCLSPNVTDLTLRYSLRMAFRSALRAAATGGARRRGGRAARRTVIVRTISPSHYENGTWNGHGDCVRTRPARRGEWELNAMEKDMHRIQVEEFAAAARKRGKGAARMMLMDATEAMAQRPDAHPSKYRLWQPDKFKVSRDCVHWCLPGAMDACNDMLFHMLIG
;
A
#
# COMPACT_ATOMS: atom_id res chain seq x y z
N MET A 1 -3.77 52.99 29.21
CA MET A 1 -2.30 52.93 29.03
C MET A 1 -2.08 51.63 28.28
N GLY A 2 -1.76 51.60 26.98
CA GLY A 2 -0.66 52.31 26.28
C GLY A 2 0.52 51.31 26.18
N VAL A 3 1.16 51.03 25.03
CA VAL A 3 1.34 51.83 23.79
C VAL A 3 1.59 50.91 22.56
N LYS A 4 0.96 51.22 21.40
CA LYS A 4 1.35 51.12 19.95
C LYS A 4 2.24 49.96 19.39
N GLU A 5 1.81 49.32 18.27
CA GLU A 5 2.31 49.40 16.84
C GLU A 5 3.37 48.31 16.52
N GLU A 6 3.64 47.79 15.30
CA GLU A 6 3.29 47.99 13.85
C GLU A 6 3.24 46.57 13.16
N GLU A 7 2.63 46.19 12.01
CA GLU A 7 1.94 46.80 10.84
C GLU A 7 2.86 47.36 9.71
N GLU A 8 2.93 46.88 8.44
CA GLU A 8 2.48 45.64 7.72
C GLU A 8 3.34 45.43 6.40
N GLU A 9 2.86 44.69 5.36
CA GLU A 9 3.49 44.36 4.02
C GLU A 9 4.77 43.45 4.03
N GLU A 10 5.20 42.66 3.02
CA GLU A 10 4.82 42.24 1.63
C GLU A 10 5.87 42.52 0.50
N GLU A 11 6.09 41.49 -0.36
CA GLU A 11 6.76 41.42 -1.68
C GLU A 11 8.28 41.70 -1.93
N ARG A 12 8.80 40.90 -2.90
CA ARG A 12 9.90 41.12 -3.88
C ARG A 12 11.41 41.06 -3.55
N GLU A 13 12.04 40.15 -4.29
CA GLU A 13 13.33 40.23 -5.01
C GLU A 13 14.22 41.50 -4.88
N LYS A 14 15.48 41.26 -4.51
CA LYS A 14 16.64 41.43 -5.42
C LYS A 14 17.86 40.64 -4.95
N GLY A 15 18.77 40.35 -5.89
CA GLY A 15 20.05 39.68 -5.63
C GLY A 15 21.22 40.66 -5.53
N ILE A 16 22.45 40.12 -5.62
CA ILE A 16 23.72 40.75 -5.19
C ILE A 16 23.78 40.78 -3.64
N GLY A 17 24.86 40.39 -2.97
CA GLY A 17 26.19 39.93 -3.42
C GLY A 17 27.16 40.00 -2.23
N CYS A 18 28.46 39.76 -2.50
CA CYS A 18 29.51 39.58 -1.49
C CYS A 18 29.36 38.27 -0.65
N GLY A 19 30.42 37.55 -0.29
CA GLY A 19 31.85 37.78 -0.52
C GLY A 19 32.55 38.26 0.75
N TYR A 20 33.21 37.34 1.45
CA TYR A 20 34.09 37.67 2.57
C TYR A 20 35.43 38.17 2.01
N SER A 21 35.79 39.41 2.33
CA SER A 21 37.05 40.04 1.91
C SER A 21 38.19 39.74 2.89
N CYS A 22 39.42 39.67 2.35
CA CYS A 22 40.65 39.79 3.11
C CYS A 22 41.25 41.18 2.88
N GLU A 23 41.85 41.78 3.91
CA GLU A 23 42.98 42.73 3.88
C GLU A 23 43.27 43.18 5.34
N ALA A 24 44.48 43.52 5.80
CA ALA A 24 45.82 43.49 5.20
C ALA A 24 46.83 42.92 6.25
N SER A 25 48.14 42.73 6.06
CA SER A 25 49.15 43.71 5.61
C SER A 25 50.49 43.04 5.18
N CYS A 26 51.47 43.85 4.79
CA CYS A 26 52.63 43.49 3.96
C CYS A 26 53.87 42.96 4.70
N HIS A 27 54.67 42.08 4.06
CA HIS A 27 56.06 42.32 3.62
C HIS A 27 56.75 41.03 3.09
N GLY A 28 57.52 41.11 1.99
CA GLY A 28 58.43 40.02 1.55
C GLY A 28 58.57 39.82 0.03
N ARG A 29 59.81 39.65 -0.47
CA ARG A 29 60.24 39.43 -1.89
C ARG A 29 61.50 38.53 -1.87
N PRO A 30 62.01 37.98 -3.00
CA PRO A 30 61.41 37.59 -4.30
C PRO A 30 61.98 36.24 -4.86
N ARG A 31 61.87 36.02 -6.19
CA ARG A 31 62.42 34.91 -7.05
C ARG A 31 61.58 33.61 -7.01
N GLY A 32 61.17 32.97 -8.10
CA GLY A 32 61.25 33.19 -9.58
C GLY A 32 60.49 32.03 -10.29
N ILE A 33 60.53 31.71 -11.60
CA ILE A 33 61.19 32.20 -12.84
C ILE A 33 60.23 31.89 -14.05
N TRP A 34 60.37 32.54 -15.21
CA TRP A 34 59.62 32.32 -16.49
C TRP A 34 60.44 31.48 -17.52
N PRO A 35 59.94 30.98 -18.69
CA PRO A 35 58.68 31.26 -19.42
C PRO A 35 57.91 29.94 -19.80
N GLY A 36 56.93 29.84 -20.74
CA GLY A 36 56.29 30.78 -21.67
C GLY A 36 55.12 30.14 -22.47
N PRO A 37 54.34 30.91 -23.27
CA PRO A 37 53.13 30.49 -24.02
C PRO A 37 53.44 30.17 -25.53
N PRO A 38 52.50 30.06 -26.53
CA PRO A 38 51.05 30.35 -26.54
C PRO A 38 50.11 29.48 -27.44
N LEU A 39 48.79 29.81 -27.42
CA LEU A 39 47.77 29.81 -28.50
C LEU A 39 47.51 28.57 -29.41
N GLY A 40 46.22 28.28 -29.67
CA GLY A 40 45.79 27.46 -30.83
C GLY A 40 44.31 27.04 -30.86
N LEU A 41 43.54 27.53 -31.84
CA LEU A 41 42.15 27.10 -32.14
C LEU A 41 42.13 25.86 -33.05
N GLY A 42 41.04 25.06 -33.05
CA GLY A 42 40.73 24.18 -34.19
C GLY A 42 39.80 22.99 -33.92
N CYS A 43 38.81 22.77 -34.79
CA CYS A 43 37.97 21.56 -34.79
C CYS A 43 38.63 20.41 -35.58
N GLY A 44 38.27 19.16 -35.29
CA GLY A 44 38.57 18.01 -36.14
C GLY A 44 37.93 16.71 -35.66
N SER A 45 37.05 16.11 -36.48
CA SER A 45 36.48 14.78 -36.25
C SER A 45 37.44 13.67 -36.68
N ARG A 46 37.38 12.50 -36.02
CA ARG A 46 37.93 11.24 -36.53
C ARG A 46 37.08 10.04 -36.11
N ASP A 47 36.89 9.12 -37.04
CA ASP A 47 36.23 7.83 -36.84
C ASP A 47 37.05 6.90 -35.95
N MET A 48 36.38 6.00 -35.22
CA MET A 48 37.03 4.86 -34.56
C MET A 48 36.62 3.56 -35.24
N LYS A 49 37.53 2.99 -36.05
CA LYS A 49 37.30 1.73 -36.77
C LYS A 49 37.28 0.53 -35.82
N GLN A 50 36.37 -0.39 -36.11
CA GLN A 50 36.13 -1.62 -35.37
C GLN A 50 37.21 -2.67 -35.68
N TYR A 51 37.85 -3.25 -34.66
CA TYR A 51 38.85 -4.32 -34.81
C TYR A 51 38.35 -5.63 -34.18
N TYR A 52 38.09 -6.63 -35.02
CA TYR A 52 37.81 -8.01 -34.57
C TYR A 52 39.13 -8.75 -34.31
N ASN A 53 39.21 -9.53 -33.22
CA ASN A 53 40.38 -10.31 -32.86
C ASN A 53 40.01 -11.80 -32.73
N PRO A 54 40.48 -12.70 -33.61
CA PRO A 54 39.95 -14.07 -33.72
C PRO A 54 40.35 -15.04 -32.59
N ARG A 55 41.15 -14.60 -31.60
CA ARG A 55 41.75 -15.48 -30.58
C ARG A 55 40.76 -16.06 -29.54
N CYS A 56 39.52 -15.57 -29.47
CA CYS A 56 38.52 -16.05 -28.51
C CYS A 56 37.65 -17.24 -29.00
N LEU A 57 37.69 -17.59 -30.30
CA LEU A 57 36.83 -18.63 -30.87
C LEU A 57 37.25 -20.07 -30.48
N ILE A 58 38.56 -20.32 -30.43
CA ILE A 58 39.12 -21.66 -30.15
C ILE A 58 38.66 -22.22 -28.78
N PRO A 59 38.84 -21.52 -27.63
CA PRO A 59 38.44 -22.08 -26.34
C PRO A 59 36.92 -22.29 -26.23
N ALA A 60 36.10 -21.46 -26.88
CA ALA A 60 34.64 -21.61 -26.87
C ALA A 60 34.18 -22.87 -27.61
N VAL A 61 34.78 -23.17 -28.77
CA VAL A 61 34.48 -24.40 -29.53
C VAL A 61 34.96 -25.65 -28.79
N SER A 62 36.14 -25.60 -28.16
CA SER A 62 36.64 -26.72 -27.33
C SER A 62 35.73 -27.01 -26.13
N LEU A 63 35.19 -25.98 -25.46
CA LEU A 63 34.26 -26.17 -24.35
C LEU A 63 32.94 -26.82 -24.79
N LEU A 64 32.40 -26.39 -25.93
CA LEU A 64 31.20 -26.98 -26.55
C LEU A 64 31.39 -28.45 -26.91
N LEU A 65 32.52 -28.80 -27.53
CA LEU A 65 32.86 -30.19 -27.84
C LEU A 65 33.00 -31.06 -26.58
N LEU A 66 33.60 -30.53 -25.50
CA LEU A 66 33.70 -31.24 -24.22
C LEU A 66 32.32 -31.56 -23.62
N VAL A 67 31.39 -30.60 -23.67
CA VAL A 67 30.01 -30.79 -23.19
C VAL A 67 29.27 -31.84 -24.02
N VAL A 68 29.44 -31.86 -25.34
CA VAL A 68 28.84 -32.88 -26.23
C VAL A 68 29.42 -34.28 -25.95
N ILE A 69 30.73 -34.40 -25.71
CA ILE A 69 31.36 -35.68 -25.38
C ILE A 69 30.84 -36.22 -24.03
N LEU A 70 30.69 -35.34 -23.03
CA LEU A 70 30.17 -35.71 -21.71
C LEU A 70 28.69 -36.12 -21.74
N THR A 71 27.84 -35.47 -22.54
CA THR A 71 26.42 -35.87 -22.66
C THR A 71 26.23 -37.17 -23.46
N VAL A 72 27.06 -37.44 -24.47
CA VAL A 72 27.03 -38.71 -25.21
C VAL A 72 27.61 -39.87 -24.40
N SER A 73 28.65 -39.65 -23.59
CA SER A 73 29.22 -40.71 -22.73
C SER A 73 28.18 -41.27 -21.74
N ASN A 74 27.29 -40.40 -21.25
CA ASN A 74 26.24 -40.77 -20.29
C ASN A 74 25.06 -41.57 -20.89
N THR A 75 25.06 -41.86 -22.21
CA THR A 75 24.05 -42.74 -22.84
C THR A 75 24.56 -44.15 -23.17
N TYR A 76 25.86 -44.41 -22.99
CA TYR A 76 26.49 -45.70 -23.35
C TYR A 76 27.04 -46.54 -22.19
N PHE A 77 27.00 -46.02 -20.95
CA PHE A 77 27.38 -46.79 -19.74
C PHE A 77 26.22 -46.90 -18.75
N PRO A 78 25.51 -48.05 -18.67
CA PRO A 78 24.53 -48.30 -17.64
C PRO A 78 25.25 -48.60 -16.31
N PHE A 79 25.48 -47.57 -15.49
CA PHE A 79 26.09 -47.76 -14.18
C PHE A 79 25.17 -48.56 -13.24
N PRO A 80 25.71 -49.45 -12.38
CA PRO A 80 24.90 -50.47 -11.73
C PRO A 80 23.92 -49.91 -10.70
N THR A 81 22.76 -50.55 -10.57
CA THR A 81 21.84 -50.33 -9.45
C THR A 81 22.52 -50.73 -8.13
N THR A 82 23.08 -49.76 -7.43
CA THR A 82 23.58 -49.93 -6.06
C THR A 82 22.41 -50.27 -5.15
N LYS A 83 22.38 -51.53 -4.67
CA LYS A 83 21.37 -52.00 -3.72
C LYS A 83 21.30 -51.04 -2.54
N SER A 84 20.08 -50.72 -2.10
CA SER A 84 19.87 -49.96 -0.86
C SER A 84 20.62 -50.64 0.28
N ARG A 85 21.66 -49.98 0.80
CA ARG A 85 22.30 -50.40 2.04
C ARG A 85 21.32 -50.06 3.15
N THR A 86 20.62 -51.07 3.65
CA THR A 86 19.96 -51.03 4.96
C THR A 86 21.02 -50.72 6.01
N LEU A 87 21.16 -49.42 6.35
CA LEU A 87 21.82 -49.01 7.57
C LEU A 87 20.95 -49.48 8.72
N SER A 88 21.27 -50.67 9.22
CA SER A 88 20.78 -51.17 10.50
C SER A 88 21.31 -50.22 11.57
N TYR A 89 20.51 -49.21 11.92
CA TYR A 89 20.82 -48.32 13.02
C TYR A 89 20.63 -49.12 14.31
N SER A 90 21.74 -49.66 14.80
CA SER A 90 21.80 -50.44 16.04
C SER A 90 21.08 -49.70 17.15
N SER A 91 20.12 -50.38 17.79
CA SER A 91 19.40 -49.90 18.96
C SER A 91 20.40 -49.46 20.04
N PHE A 92 20.57 -48.14 20.21
CA PHE A 92 21.53 -47.63 21.17
C PHE A 92 21.01 -47.89 22.58
N SER A 93 21.70 -48.78 23.29
CA SER A 93 21.30 -49.20 24.64
C SER A 93 21.32 -48.02 25.61
N SER A 94 20.46 -48.06 26.62
CA SER A 94 20.61 -47.20 27.79
C SER A 94 21.96 -47.49 28.46
N SER A 95 22.86 -46.50 28.43
CA SER A 95 24.07 -46.49 29.24
C SER A 95 23.83 -45.63 30.48
N HIS A 96 23.36 -46.25 31.57
CA HIS A 96 23.28 -45.59 32.88
C HIS A 96 24.69 -45.18 33.32
N GLY A 97 24.89 -43.90 33.66
CA GLY A 97 26.22 -43.33 33.88
C GLY A 97 26.25 -42.03 34.68
N GLY A 98 25.37 -41.87 35.67
CA GLY A 98 25.36 -40.71 36.57
C GLY A 98 23.99 -40.41 37.17
N GLN A 99 23.69 -40.98 38.34
CA GLN A 99 22.51 -40.57 39.11
C GLN A 99 22.73 -39.18 39.71
N LYS A 100 21.95 -38.20 39.23
CA LYS A 100 21.44 -37.10 40.05
C LYS A 100 19.92 -37.17 40.07
N ALA A 101 19.34 -36.58 41.12
CA ALA A 101 17.95 -36.72 41.55
C ALA A 101 16.88 -36.85 40.44
N ALA A 102 15.86 -37.66 40.73
CA ALA A 102 14.57 -37.54 40.05
C ALA A 102 13.90 -36.20 40.42
N ASP A 103 12.94 -35.79 39.59
CA ASP A 103 12.04 -34.64 39.78
C ASP A 103 12.67 -33.24 39.82
N GLU A 104 13.31 -32.86 38.71
CA GLU A 104 12.77 -31.70 37.96
C GLU A 104 12.44 -32.14 36.53
N ALA A 105 11.18 -32.01 36.11
CA ALA A 105 10.78 -32.22 34.72
C ALA A 105 11.30 -31.04 33.88
N CYS A 106 12.03 -31.32 32.79
CA CYS A 106 12.75 -30.28 32.04
C CYS A 106 11.85 -29.10 31.65
N ASN A 107 12.12 -27.95 32.25
CA ASN A 107 11.41 -26.72 31.96
C ASN A 107 12.01 -26.05 30.73
N ILE A 108 11.50 -26.41 29.55
CA ILE A 108 11.96 -25.84 28.26
C ILE A 108 11.79 -24.32 28.13
N PHE A 109 11.14 -23.66 29.10
CA PHE A 109 10.92 -22.21 29.15
C PHE A 109 11.93 -21.46 30.04
N ARG A 110 12.83 -22.17 30.74
CA ARG A 110 13.96 -21.60 31.49
C ARG A 110 15.29 -22.05 30.92
N GLY A 111 16.21 -21.12 30.73
CA GLY A 111 17.41 -21.32 29.93
C GLY A 111 18.07 -20.02 29.52
N GLU A 112 18.87 -20.09 28.47
CA GLU A 112 19.50 -18.94 27.85
C GLU A 112 19.62 -19.06 26.33
N TRP A 113 19.91 -17.95 25.67
CA TRP A 113 20.20 -17.95 24.24
C TRP A 113 21.69 -18.19 24.01
N VAL A 114 21.99 -19.28 23.30
CA VAL A 114 23.35 -19.67 22.88
C VAL A 114 23.51 -19.47 21.37
N PRO A 115 24.74 -19.28 20.87
CA PRO A 115 25.00 -19.21 19.43
C PRO A 115 24.59 -20.51 18.71
N ASP A 116 23.94 -20.38 17.56
CA ASP A 116 23.47 -21.49 16.74
C ASP A 116 24.24 -21.57 15.40
N PRO A 117 25.15 -22.56 15.21
CA PRO A 117 25.93 -22.69 13.98
C PRO A 117 25.13 -23.23 12.79
N ASP A 118 23.96 -23.85 13.00
CA ASP A 118 23.12 -24.37 11.90
C ASP A 118 22.05 -23.34 11.44
N ALA A 119 22.15 -22.09 11.89
CA ALA A 119 21.17 -21.04 11.64
C ALA A 119 21.48 -20.21 10.37
N PRO A 120 20.47 -19.59 9.72
CA PRO A 120 19.05 -19.58 10.10
C PRO A 120 18.28 -20.83 9.62
N TYR A 121 17.14 -21.10 10.26
CA TYR A 121 16.24 -22.19 9.88
C TYR A 121 15.66 -22.04 8.46
N TYR A 122 15.42 -20.79 8.04
CA TYR A 122 14.91 -20.36 6.73
C TYR A 122 15.31 -18.90 6.51
N THR A 123 15.28 -18.42 5.26
CA THR A 123 15.47 -17.00 4.90
C THR A 123 14.23 -16.43 4.19
N ASN A 124 14.25 -15.13 3.90
CA ASN A 124 13.27 -14.46 3.05
C ASN A 124 13.21 -15.02 1.61
N ASP A 125 14.29 -15.66 1.12
CA ASP A 125 14.34 -16.27 -0.20
C ASP A 125 13.72 -17.68 -0.20
N THR A 126 13.66 -18.34 0.96
CA THR A 126 13.11 -19.71 1.12
C THR A 126 11.70 -19.76 1.73
N CYS A 127 11.11 -18.62 2.11
CA CYS A 127 9.73 -18.57 2.59
C CYS A 127 8.99 -17.32 2.09
N SER A 128 7.96 -17.53 1.28
CA SER A 128 7.06 -16.50 0.74
C SER A 128 6.05 -15.95 1.75
N VAL A 129 5.90 -16.59 2.91
CA VAL A 129 4.87 -16.30 3.93
C VAL A 129 5.37 -15.29 5.00
N ILE A 130 6.62 -14.81 4.90
CA ILE A 130 7.13 -13.76 5.78
C ILE A 130 6.43 -12.43 5.47
N HIS A 131 5.74 -11.86 6.45
CA HIS A 131 5.03 -10.59 6.33
C HIS A 131 5.99 -9.41 6.28
N GLU A 132 5.73 -8.43 5.41
CA GLU A 132 6.69 -7.34 5.14
C GLU A 132 7.06 -6.44 6.34
N HIS A 133 6.31 -6.47 7.45
CA HIS A 133 6.65 -5.71 8.66
C HIS A 133 7.76 -6.33 9.52
N TYR A 134 8.13 -7.60 9.27
CA TYR A 134 9.21 -8.29 9.99
C TYR A 134 10.14 -9.09 9.05
N ASP A 135 10.15 -8.77 7.77
CA ASP A 135 11.15 -9.26 6.81
C ASP A 135 12.47 -8.46 6.92
N CYS A 136 13.14 -8.62 8.06
CA CYS A 136 14.36 -7.89 8.42
C CYS A 136 15.53 -8.14 7.45
N MET A 137 15.55 -9.28 6.76
CA MET A 137 16.58 -9.62 5.77
C MET A 137 16.40 -8.78 4.50
N LYS A 138 15.18 -8.74 3.95
CA LYS A 138 14.82 -7.96 2.76
C LYS A 138 14.93 -6.45 2.96
N TYR A 139 14.54 -5.95 4.14
CA TYR A 139 14.59 -4.52 4.47
C TYR A 139 15.90 -4.08 5.14
N GLY A 140 16.94 -4.90 5.07
CA GLY A 140 18.31 -4.46 5.30
C GLY A 140 18.68 -4.18 6.75
N LYS A 141 18.23 -4.99 7.71
CA LYS A 141 18.73 -4.94 9.10
C LYS A 141 20.27 -5.13 9.06
N PRO A 142 21.08 -4.14 9.47
CA PRO A 142 22.52 -4.13 9.15
C PRO A 142 23.31 -5.28 9.76
N ASP A 143 22.78 -5.86 10.83
CA ASP A 143 23.30 -7.05 11.49
C ASP A 143 22.27 -8.18 11.42
N LEU A 144 22.71 -9.32 10.87
CA LEU A 144 21.94 -10.56 10.81
C LEU A 144 22.29 -11.53 11.96
N GLY A 145 23.24 -11.20 12.84
CA GLY A 145 23.65 -12.03 13.98
C GLY A 145 22.50 -12.45 14.89
N PHE A 146 21.42 -11.66 14.97
CA PHE A 146 20.18 -12.01 15.68
C PHE A 146 19.54 -13.34 15.23
N VAL A 147 19.81 -13.83 14.01
CA VAL A 147 19.29 -15.15 13.57
C VAL A 147 20.13 -16.31 14.08
N GLN A 148 21.38 -16.07 14.49
CA GLN A 148 22.37 -17.07 14.89
C GLN A 148 22.25 -17.43 16.39
N TRP A 149 21.03 -17.47 16.93
CA TRP A 149 20.76 -17.74 18.34
C TRP A 149 19.68 -18.79 18.50
N ARG A 150 19.91 -19.76 19.38
CA ARG A 150 18.97 -20.81 19.76
C ARG A 150 18.79 -20.82 21.28
N TRP A 151 17.56 -21.11 21.71
CA TRP A 151 17.25 -21.27 23.13
C TRP A 151 17.75 -22.64 23.61
N HIS A 152 18.51 -22.63 24.70
CA HIS A 152 19.04 -23.82 25.37
C HIS A 152 18.49 -23.84 26.81
N PRO A 153 17.57 -24.76 27.14
CA PRO A 153 17.02 -24.88 28.48
C PRO A 153 18.04 -25.32 29.52
N ASP A 154 17.87 -24.89 30.77
CA ASP A 154 18.80 -25.15 31.88
C ASP A 154 18.95 -26.65 32.25
N SER A 155 17.96 -27.48 31.90
CA SER A 155 17.84 -28.87 32.35
C SER A 155 17.70 -29.92 31.24
N CYS A 156 17.61 -29.53 29.95
CA CYS A 156 17.70 -30.47 28.83
C CYS A 156 17.93 -29.80 27.47
N ASP A 157 18.47 -30.57 26.52
CA ASP A 157 18.55 -30.17 25.12
C ASP A 157 17.17 -30.09 24.46
N LEU A 158 16.75 -28.89 24.07
CA LEU A 158 15.60 -28.66 23.20
C LEU A 158 15.96 -29.07 21.75
N PRO A 159 15.38 -30.16 21.18
CA PRO A 159 15.73 -30.59 19.83
C PRO A 159 15.27 -29.60 18.75
N ARG A 160 16.02 -29.51 17.65
CA ARG A 160 15.66 -28.68 16.48
C ARG A 160 14.39 -29.23 15.83
N LEU A 161 13.47 -28.36 15.41
CA LEU A 161 12.23 -28.78 14.76
C LEU A 161 12.51 -29.47 13.41
N ASP A 162 12.20 -30.76 13.35
CA ASP A 162 12.11 -31.58 12.14
C ASP A 162 10.73 -31.40 11.51
N PRO A 163 10.62 -30.78 10.31
CA PRO A 163 9.32 -30.51 9.70
C PRO A 163 8.61 -31.77 9.19
N ALA A 164 9.35 -32.77 8.72
CA ALA A 164 8.79 -34.02 8.21
C ALA A 164 8.18 -34.85 9.34
N ARG A 165 8.85 -34.89 10.49
CA ARG A 165 8.34 -35.49 11.72
C ARG A 165 7.17 -34.69 12.31
N PHE A 166 7.24 -33.36 12.29
CA PHE A 166 6.14 -32.50 12.74
C PHE A 166 4.86 -32.76 11.93
N LEU A 167 4.92 -32.60 10.60
CA LEU A 167 3.80 -32.88 9.68
C LEU A 167 3.26 -34.31 9.85
N SER A 168 4.12 -35.29 10.07
CA SER A 168 3.71 -36.68 10.32
C SER A 168 2.99 -36.87 11.66
N SER A 169 3.37 -36.14 12.71
CA SER A 169 2.74 -36.18 14.04
C SER A 169 1.43 -35.37 14.14
N MET A 170 1.24 -34.44 13.20
CA MET A 170 0.04 -33.62 13.03
C MET A 170 -0.90 -34.15 11.94
N ARG A 171 -0.64 -35.36 11.43
CA ARG A 171 -1.41 -35.98 10.34
C ARG A 171 -2.89 -36.13 10.72
N GLY A 172 -3.79 -35.62 9.88
CA GLY A 172 -5.23 -35.66 10.11
C GLY A 172 -5.77 -34.66 11.14
N LYS A 173 -4.94 -33.72 11.61
CA LYS A 173 -5.27 -32.79 12.71
C LYS A 173 -5.40 -31.34 12.26
N THR A 174 -5.88 -30.53 13.19
CA THR A 174 -6.04 -29.07 13.08
C THR A 174 -5.22 -28.34 14.14
N LEU A 175 -4.68 -27.16 13.80
CA LEU A 175 -3.95 -26.29 14.70
C LEU A 175 -4.41 -24.85 14.52
N ALA A 176 -5.21 -24.34 15.46
CA ALA A 176 -5.68 -22.96 15.45
C ALA A 176 -4.75 -22.03 16.23
N PHE A 177 -4.37 -20.91 15.61
CA PHE A 177 -3.77 -19.76 16.28
C PHE A 177 -4.85 -18.68 16.45
N ILE A 178 -5.03 -18.19 17.68
CA ILE A 178 -6.11 -17.28 18.06
C ILE A 178 -5.48 -16.09 18.80
N GLY A 179 -5.58 -14.88 18.24
CA GLY A 179 -5.08 -13.69 18.92
C GLY A 179 -4.68 -12.53 18.01
N ASP A 180 -3.65 -11.80 18.42
CA ASP A 180 -3.17 -10.58 17.76
C ASP A 180 -2.05 -10.84 16.72
N SER A 181 -1.35 -9.79 16.31
CA SER A 181 -0.25 -9.88 15.32
C SER A 181 0.91 -10.77 15.77
N LEU A 182 1.09 -11.01 17.07
CA LEU A 182 2.10 -11.92 17.63
C LEU A 182 1.68 -13.39 17.50
N ALA A 183 0.38 -13.69 17.52
CA ALA A 183 -0.15 -15.01 17.16
C ALA A 183 0.12 -15.29 15.67
N ARG A 184 -0.21 -14.33 14.79
CA ARG A 184 0.04 -14.42 13.35
C ARG A 184 1.53 -14.54 13.01
N ASN A 185 2.41 -13.87 13.76
CA ASN A 185 3.86 -13.98 13.58
C ASN A 185 4.41 -15.36 13.99
N HIS A 186 3.92 -15.95 15.09
CA HIS A 186 4.25 -17.33 15.47
C HIS A 186 3.74 -18.34 14.42
N MET A 187 2.51 -18.17 13.93
CA MET A 187 1.94 -18.98 12.86
C MET A 187 2.77 -18.92 11.56
N ASN A 188 3.10 -17.72 11.07
CA ASN A 188 3.93 -17.55 9.87
C ASN A 188 5.33 -18.19 10.02
N SER A 189 5.94 -18.11 11.21
CA SER A 189 7.21 -18.80 11.51
C SER A 189 7.08 -20.32 11.40
N LEU A 190 5.99 -20.90 11.92
CA LEU A 190 5.70 -22.33 11.75
C LEU A 190 5.53 -22.68 10.26
N ILE A 191 4.73 -21.93 9.49
CA ILE A 191 4.56 -22.20 8.06
C ILE A 191 5.92 -22.22 7.33
N CYS A 192 6.78 -21.21 7.57
CA CYS A 192 8.14 -21.15 7.00
C CYS A 192 9.07 -22.30 7.41
N LEU A 193 8.84 -22.95 8.56
CA LEU A 193 9.58 -24.15 8.95
C LEU A 193 9.10 -25.39 8.18
N LEU A 194 7.81 -25.45 7.83
CA LEU A 194 7.15 -26.58 7.19
C LEU A 194 7.23 -26.59 5.66
N THR A 195 7.27 -25.41 5.00
CA THR A 195 7.48 -25.31 3.53
C THR A 195 8.77 -25.97 3.06
N ARG A 196 9.77 -26.10 3.95
CA ARG A 196 11.02 -26.85 3.73
C ARG A 196 10.83 -28.34 3.43
N VAL A 197 9.64 -28.89 3.63
CA VAL A 197 9.27 -30.29 3.34
C VAL A 197 7.99 -30.42 2.51
N ALA A 198 6.98 -29.55 2.74
CA ALA A 198 5.74 -29.57 1.97
C ALA A 198 5.13 -28.17 1.86
N GLU A 199 4.72 -27.76 0.66
CA GLU A 199 3.98 -26.52 0.45
C GLU A 199 2.47 -26.71 0.77
N PRO A 200 1.85 -25.81 1.57
CA PRO A 200 0.42 -25.86 1.84
C PRO A 200 -0.41 -25.25 0.71
N THR A 201 -1.58 -25.82 0.44
CA THR A 201 -2.65 -25.13 -0.31
C THR A 201 -3.37 -24.17 0.62
N THR A 202 -3.51 -22.89 0.24
CA THR A 202 -4.27 -21.91 1.01
C THR A 202 -5.70 -21.78 0.48
N SER A 203 -6.69 -21.87 1.37
CA SER A 203 -8.09 -21.59 1.06
C SER A 203 -8.52 -20.30 1.75
N TRP A 204 -8.69 -19.24 0.96
CA TRP A 204 -9.19 -17.95 1.43
C TRP A 204 -10.71 -18.01 1.65
N PRO A 205 -11.17 -17.63 2.85
CA PRO A 205 -12.17 -16.56 2.91
C PRO A 205 -11.99 -15.59 4.10
N SER A 206 -12.56 -14.39 3.94
CA SER A 206 -12.65 -13.29 4.92
C SER A 206 -11.34 -12.63 5.36
N SER A 207 -11.48 -11.45 5.97
CA SER A 207 -10.41 -10.66 6.60
C SER A 207 -10.04 -11.14 8.01
N GLU A 208 -10.74 -12.17 8.50
CA GLU A 208 -10.81 -12.51 9.92
C GLU A 208 -10.19 -13.88 10.23
N HIS A 209 -10.07 -14.75 9.22
CA HIS A 209 -9.32 -16.00 9.36
C HIS A 209 -8.49 -16.34 8.11
N THR A 210 -7.57 -17.31 8.24
CA THR A 210 -6.75 -17.82 7.14
C THR A 210 -6.46 -19.31 7.35
N VAL A 211 -6.49 -20.09 6.27
CA VAL A 211 -6.38 -21.55 6.31
C VAL A 211 -5.22 -22.02 5.43
N TYR A 212 -4.27 -22.75 6.03
CA TYR A 212 -3.17 -23.43 5.34
C TYR A 212 -3.37 -24.94 5.46
N HIS A 213 -3.62 -25.63 4.34
CA HIS A 213 -3.86 -27.07 4.32
C HIS A 213 -2.69 -27.82 3.68
N TYR A 214 -2.07 -28.72 4.43
CA TYR A 214 -0.99 -29.60 3.97
C TYR A 214 -1.60 -30.91 3.45
N GLY A 215 -1.74 -30.99 2.12
CA GLY A 215 -2.19 -32.17 1.40
C GLY A 215 -1.16 -33.31 1.37
N GLY A 216 -1.05 -34.03 0.24
CA GLY A 216 -0.04 -35.08 0.07
C GLY A 216 -0.14 -36.23 1.07
N GLY A 217 -1.34 -36.47 1.62
CA GLY A 217 -1.59 -37.49 2.65
C GLY A 217 -1.28 -37.04 4.08
N TYR A 218 -0.74 -35.85 4.32
CA TYR A 218 -0.64 -35.29 5.68
C TYR A 218 -2.02 -34.91 6.23
N ASN A 219 -2.90 -34.31 5.41
CA ASN A 219 -4.23 -33.89 5.84
C ASN A 219 -4.18 -33.04 7.13
N PHE A 220 -3.21 -32.14 7.21
CA PHE A 220 -2.96 -31.28 8.37
C PHE A 220 -3.37 -29.85 8.04
N THR A 221 -4.15 -29.20 8.90
CA THR A 221 -4.67 -27.85 8.65
C THR A 221 -4.24 -26.88 9.75
N VAL A 222 -3.55 -25.81 9.37
CA VAL A 222 -3.28 -24.67 10.26
C VAL A 222 -4.33 -23.59 10.00
N LEU A 223 -4.98 -23.15 11.07
CA LEU A 223 -5.96 -22.07 11.08
C LEU A 223 -5.36 -20.87 11.81
N SER A 224 -5.64 -19.65 11.34
CA SER A 224 -5.23 -18.41 11.99
C SER A 224 -6.43 -17.48 12.09
N PHE A 225 -6.89 -17.19 13.30
CA PHE A 225 -8.02 -16.30 13.59
C PHE A 225 -7.51 -14.96 14.13
N TRP A 226 -7.95 -13.87 13.51
CA TRP A 226 -7.68 -12.51 13.96
C TRP A 226 -8.64 -12.15 15.09
N ALA A 227 -8.15 -12.26 16.33
CA ALA A 227 -8.93 -12.03 17.55
C ALA A 227 -8.09 -11.18 18.53
N PRO A 228 -7.79 -9.90 18.20
CA PRO A 228 -6.80 -9.10 18.93
C PRO A 228 -7.12 -8.88 20.41
N PHE A 229 -8.41 -8.95 20.79
CA PHE A 229 -8.88 -8.87 22.17
C PHE A 229 -9.44 -10.20 22.72
N LEU A 230 -9.41 -11.29 21.94
CA LEU A 230 -10.02 -12.62 22.20
C LEU A 230 -11.55 -12.64 22.38
N VAL A 231 -12.15 -11.59 22.96
CA VAL A 231 -13.60 -11.42 23.16
C VAL A 231 -14.23 -10.58 22.03
N ARG A 232 -15.56 -10.65 21.89
CA ARG A 232 -16.33 -9.80 20.98
C ARG A 232 -15.97 -8.34 21.25
N ASN A 233 -15.69 -7.62 20.17
CA ASN A 233 -15.20 -6.26 20.20
C ASN A 233 -15.82 -5.44 19.07
N GLU A 234 -16.06 -4.16 19.32
CA GLU A 234 -16.61 -3.22 18.33
C GLU A 234 -15.81 -1.92 18.35
N LEU A 235 -15.38 -1.45 17.17
CA LEU A 235 -14.69 -0.17 17.03
C LEU A 235 -15.73 0.97 17.01
N ILE A 236 -15.82 1.72 18.09
CA ILE A 236 -16.82 2.78 18.30
C ILE A 236 -16.40 4.08 17.58
N ASP A 237 -15.13 4.45 17.75
CA ASP A 237 -14.49 5.66 17.25
C ASP A 237 -13.11 5.25 16.73
N THR A 238 -12.77 5.57 15.49
CA THR A 238 -11.49 5.19 14.87
C THR A 238 -10.29 5.98 15.39
N ASP A 239 -10.49 7.16 15.98
CA ASP A 239 -9.46 8.19 16.08
C ASP A 239 -9.26 8.80 17.48
N ARG A 240 -10.10 8.47 18.47
CA ARG A 240 -9.92 8.91 19.88
C ARG A 240 -10.01 7.76 20.88
N PRO A 241 -9.61 7.97 22.16
CA PRO A 241 -8.84 9.09 22.70
C PRO A 241 -7.32 9.00 22.50
N ALA A 242 -6.78 7.88 22.01
CA ALA A 242 -5.31 7.68 21.84
C ALA A 242 -4.91 7.22 20.42
N HIS A 243 -5.59 7.73 19.39
CA HIS A 243 -5.32 7.50 17.95
C HIS A 243 -5.09 6.02 17.56
N THR A 244 -5.74 5.13 18.31
CA THR A 244 -5.67 3.67 18.18
C THR A 244 -7.08 3.05 18.19
N GLY A 245 -8.10 3.89 18.07
CA GLY A 245 -9.51 3.56 18.22
C GLY A 245 -9.96 3.35 19.67
N LEU A 246 -11.22 3.65 19.94
CA LEU A 246 -11.92 3.28 21.17
C LEU A 246 -12.79 2.05 20.89
N TRP A 247 -12.60 1.01 21.70
CA TRP A 247 -13.21 -0.31 21.47
C TRP A 247 -14.21 -0.67 22.57
N ASN A 248 -15.45 -1.04 22.23
CA ASN A 248 -16.27 -1.84 23.15
C ASN A 248 -15.61 -3.21 23.27
N LEU A 249 -15.37 -3.70 24.50
CA LEU A 249 -14.94 -5.06 24.79
C LEU A 249 -15.98 -5.73 25.68
N TYR A 250 -16.55 -6.84 25.22
CA TYR A 250 -17.56 -7.60 25.93
C TYR A 250 -16.89 -8.77 26.66
N LEU A 251 -16.44 -8.51 27.89
CA LEU A 251 -15.41 -9.30 28.58
C LEU A 251 -15.83 -10.73 28.96
N ASP A 252 -17.13 -11.01 28.95
CA ASP A 252 -17.72 -12.34 29.16
C ASP A 252 -18.18 -13.03 27.85
N GLU A 253 -18.00 -12.40 26.69
CA GLU A 253 -18.43 -12.89 25.37
C GLU A 253 -17.22 -13.23 24.48
N PRO A 254 -16.77 -14.51 24.39
CA PRO A 254 -15.72 -14.95 23.47
C PRO A 254 -16.05 -14.62 22.01
N ASP A 255 -15.06 -14.17 21.22
CA ASP A 255 -15.33 -13.71 19.86
C ASP A 255 -15.81 -14.86 18.94
N ALA A 256 -16.99 -14.67 18.35
CA ALA A 256 -17.67 -15.66 17.52
C ALA A 256 -16.84 -16.13 16.32
N VAL A 257 -15.88 -15.31 15.83
CA VAL A 257 -14.98 -15.67 14.71
C VAL A 257 -14.22 -16.97 14.97
N TRP A 258 -13.82 -17.23 16.22
CA TRP A 258 -13.04 -18.41 16.60
C TRP A 258 -13.78 -19.31 17.60
N ALA A 259 -14.59 -18.74 18.50
CA ALA A 259 -15.27 -19.48 19.56
C ALA A 259 -16.26 -20.51 19.00
N SER A 260 -16.93 -20.19 17.90
CA SER A 260 -17.84 -21.10 17.18
C SER A 260 -17.12 -22.31 16.56
N HIS A 261 -15.82 -22.21 16.31
CA HIS A 261 -15.01 -23.22 15.64
C HIS A 261 -14.23 -24.14 16.61
N VAL A 262 -14.22 -23.85 17.92
CA VAL A 262 -13.50 -24.63 18.95
C VAL A 262 -13.76 -26.14 18.90
N PRO A 263 -14.99 -26.65 18.69
CA PRO A 263 -15.26 -28.10 18.62
C PRO A 263 -14.54 -28.84 17.48
N ALA A 264 -13.96 -28.10 16.52
CA ALA A 264 -13.21 -28.64 15.38
C ALA A 264 -11.68 -28.55 15.55
N PHE A 265 -11.16 -28.17 16.72
CA PHE A 265 -9.72 -27.97 16.96
C PHE A 265 -9.07 -29.12 17.77
N ASP A 266 -8.02 -29.75 17.24
CA ASP A 266 -7.14 -30.64 18.03
C ASP A 266 -6.22 -29.83 18.94
N TYR A 267 -5.77 -28.65 18.48
CA TYR A 267 -4.91 -27.72 19.21
C TYR A 267 -5.39 -26.28 19.01
N ALA A 268 -5.49 -25.52 20.10
CA ALA A 268 -5.88 -24.11 20.10
C ALA A 268 -4.85 -23.27 20.85
N VAL A 269 -4.07 -22.47 20.12
CA VAL A 269 -3.00 -21.60 20.62
C VAL A 269 -3.52 -20.18 20.80
N VAL A 270 -3.86 -19.83 22.03
CA VAL A 270 -4.31 -18.49 22.44
C VAL A 270 -3.10 -17.60 22.74
N SER A 271 -3.02 -16.43 22.11
CA SER A 271 -1.87 -15.53 22.19
C SER A 271 -2.26 -14.08 21.86
N ALA A 272 -2.76 -13.32 22.84
CA ALA A 272 -3.04 -11.88 22.69
C ALA A 272 -2.58 -11.09 23.92
N SER A 273 -2.03 -9.90 23.68
CA SER A 273 -1.66 -8.95 24.74
C SER A 273 -1.47 -7.52 24.23
N SER A 274 -0.95 -7.34 23.01
CA SER A 274 -0.47 -6.04 22.55
C SER A 274 -1.58 -5.05 22.20
N TRP A 275 -2.82 -5.52 22.02
CA TRP A 275 -3.97 -4.64 21.74
C TRP A 275 -4.65 -4.10 23.00
N PHE A 276 -4.46 -4.70 24.17
CA PHE A 276 -5.07 -4.26 25.43
C PHE A 276 -4.52 -2.93 25.97
N TYR A 277 -3.45 -2.40 25.38
CA TYR A 277 -2.99 -1.03 25.63
C TYR A 277 -3.92 0.03 25.02
N ARG A 278 -4.72 -0.33 24.00
CA ARG A 278 -5.66 0.58 23.31
C ARG A 278 -6.84 0.96 24.22
N PRO A 279 -7.36 2.20 24.13
CA PRO A 279 -8.53 2.61 24.90
C PRO A 279 -9.74 1.69 24.67
N SER A 280 -10.46 1.36 25.73
CA SER A 280 -11.62 0.47 25.64
C SER A 280 -12.72 0.80 26.65
N MET A 281 -13.97 0.61 26.23
CA MET A 281 -15.15 0.59 27.08
C MET A 281 -15.46 -0.87 27.43
N LEU A 282 -15.63 -1.17 28.71
CA LEU A 282 -15.63 -2.54 29.22
C LEU A 282 -17.02 -2.96 29.68
N TYR A 283 -17.51 -4.07 29.12
CA TYR A 283 -18.85 -4.60 29.36
C TYR A 283 -18.78 -6.00 29.97
N GLU A 284 -19.70 -6.30 30.89
CA GLU A 284 -20.02 -7.67 31.35
C GLU A 284 -21.55 -7.83 31.32
N ALA A 285 -22.04 -8.99 30.85
CA ALA A 285 -23.47 -9.30 30.73
C ALA A 285 -24.28 -8.19 30.01
N GLY A 286 -23.68 -7.57 28.99
CA GLY A 286 -24.24 -6.45 28.23
C GLY A 286 -24.28 -5.10 28.95
N ARG A 287 -23.72 -4.99 30.17
CA ARG A 287 -23.72 -3.76 30.99
C ARG A 287 -22.31 -3.17 31.04
N LEU A 288 -22.20 -1.85 30.87
CA LEU A 288 -20.92 -1.14 31.03
C LEU A 288 -20.47 -1.22 32.51
N VAL A 289 -19.32 -1.85 32.76
CA VAL A 289 -18.71 -1.97 34.10
C VAL A 289 -17.60 -0.95 34.35
N GLY A 290 -16.99 -0.42 33.28
CA GLY A 290 -15.94 0.61 33.37
C GLY A 290 -15.27 0.87 32.02
N CYS A 291 -14.05 1.39 32.04
CA CYS A 291 -13.23 1.58 30.85
C CYS A 291 -11.74 1.33 31.13
N HIS A 292 -10.91 1.44 30.10
CA HIS A 292 -9.46 1.68 30.20
C HIS A 292 -9.14 2.89 29.31
N HIS A 293 -8.55 3.93 29.89
CA HIS A 293 -8.08 5.15 29.24
C HIS A 293 -9.13 5.88 28.36
N CYS A 294 -10.41 5.84 28.73
CA CYS A 294 -11.49 6.42 27.92
C CYS A 294 -11.65 7.95 28.04
N LEU A 295 -11.08 8.58 29.09
CA LEU A 295 -11.16 10.01 29.38
C LEU A 295 -12.59 10.59 29.54
N LEU A 296 -13.59 9.73 29.81
CA LEU A 296 -14.98 10.15 30.03
C LEU A 296 -15.24 10.47 31.51
N PRO A 297 -15.93 11.59 31.84
CA PRO A 297 -16.37 11.85 33.21
C PRO A 297 -17.41 10.81 33.65
N ASN A 298 -17.39 10.45 34.93
CA ASN A 298 -18.29 9.48 35.58
C ASN A 298 -18.18 8.02 35.08
N VAL A 299 -17.10 7.64 34.40
CA VAL A 299 -16.79 6.23 34.08
C VAL A 299 -15.54 5.80 34.85
N THR A 300 -15.62 4.67 35.57
CA THR A 300 -14.49 4.12 36.32
C THR A 300 -13.46 3.51 35.38
N ASP A 301 -12.20 3.94 35.47
CA ASP A 301 -11.08 3.27 34.81
C ASP A 301 -10.69 2.01 35.61
N LEU A 302 -10.89 0.84 35.03
CA LEU A 302 -10.54 -0.48 35.59
C LEU A 302 -9.16 -0.96 35.12
N THR A 303 -8.51 -0.19 34.24
CA THR A 303 -7.22 -0.44 33.58
C THR A 303 -7.16 -1.62 32.62
N LEU A 304 -6.19 -1.56 31.69
CA LEU A 304 -5.77 -2.65 30.81
C LEU A 304 -5.53 -4.01 31.51
N ARG A 305 -5.24 -4.02 32.82
CA ARG A 305 -4.99 -5.23 33.62
C ARG A 305 -6.26 -6.06 33.76
N TYR A 306 -7.37 -5.39 34.07
CA TYR A 306 -8.68 -6.01 34.25
C TYR A 306 -9.22 -6.52 32.92
N ALA A 307 -9.13 -5.70 31.86
CA ALA A 307 -9.53 -6.09 30.52
C ALA A 307 -8.81 -7.37 30.02
N LEU A 308 -7.46 -7.44 30.12
CA LEU A 308 -6.72 -8.62 29.70
C LEU A 308 -7.04 -9.86 30.55
N ARG A 309 -7.17 -9.70 31.88
CA ARG A 309 -7.51 -10.81 32.79
C ARG A 309 -8.85 -11.43 32.43
N MET A 310 -9.88 -10.61 32.27
CA MET A 310 -11.23 -11.08 31.99
C MET A 310 -11.33 -11.69 30.59
N ALA A 311 -10.72 -11.07 29.57
CA ALA A 311 -10.68 -11.63 28.22
C ALA A 311 -9.89 -12.95 28.13
N THR A 312 -8.77 -13.07 28.85
CA THR A 312 -8.00 -14.33 28.93
C THR A 312 -8.82 -15.42 29.63
N ARG A 313 -9.51 -15.09 30.72
CA ARG A 313 -10.42 -15.99 31.43
C ARG A 313 -11.57 -16.46 30.53
N ALA A 314 -12.21 -15.57 29.78
CA ALA A 314 -13.28 -15.90 28.84
C ALA A 314 -12.77 -16.80 27.71
N ALA A 315 -11.60 -16.48 27.14
CA ALA A 315 -11.00 -17.28 26.08
C ALA A 315 -10.65 -18.70 26.54
N LEU A 316 -9.99 -18.85 27.70
CA LEU A 316 -9.68 -20.16 28.28
C LEU A 316 -10.94 -20.97 28.58
N ARG A 317 -11.99 -20.32 29.12
CA ARG A 317 -13.30 -20.97 29.37
C ARG A 317 -13.96 -21.46 28.08
N ALA A 318 -13.88 -20.71 26.98
CA ALA A 318 -14.45 -21.12 25.70
C ALA A 318 -13.70 -22.30 25.07
N VAL A 319 -12.36 -22.26 25.06
CA VAL A 319 -11.54 -23.36 24.55
C VAL A 319 -11.75 -24.64 25.37
N VAL A 320 -11.90 -24.53 26.69
CA VAL A 320 -12.20 -25.66 27.59
C VAL A 320 -13.65 -26.15 27.46
N GLY A 321 -14.60 -25.23 27.28
CA GLY A 321 -16.03 -25.54 27.21
C GLY A 321 -16.51 -26.08 25.85
N GLY A 322 -15.73 -25.89 24.78
CA GLY A 322 -16.10 -26.29 23.41
C GLY A 322 -16.12 -27.80 23.15
N GLY A 323 -15.70 -28.64 24.11
CA GLY A 323 -15.82 -30.09 24.02
C GLY A 323 -14.53 -30.84 24.39
N GLY A 324 -14.67 -32.15 24.55
CA GLY A 324 -13.56 -33.01 24.93
C GLY A 324 -12.61 -33.34 23.77
N GLY A 325 -11.30 -33.33 24.03
CA GLY A 325 -10.24 -33.69 23.07
C GLY A 325 -9.31 -32.55 22.64
N VAL A 326 -9.72 -31.29 22.81
CA VAL A 326 -8.90 -30.11 22.47
C VAL A 326 -7.65 -30.05 23.34
N THR A 327 -6.50 -29.69 22.74
CA THR A 327 -5.30 -29.26 23.47
C THR A 327 -5.26 -27.73 23.50
N ALA A 328 -5.63 -27.14 24.64
CA ALA A 328 -5.58 -25.70 24.89
C ALA A 328 -4.17 -25.25 25.24
N VAL A 329 -3.59 -24.34 24.45
CA VAL A 329 -2.25 -23.78 24.68
C VAL A 329 -2.36 -22.28 24.91
N LEU A 330 -1.94 -21.78 26.08
CA LEU A 330 -1.78 -20.34 26.29
C LEU A 330 -0.31 -19.96 26.09
N ARG A 331 -0.03 -19.04 25.17
CA ARG A 331 1.27 -18.39 25.06
C ARG A 331 1.26 -17.08 25.84
N THR A 332 2.25 -16.92 26.73
CA THR A 332 2.39 -15.71 27.54
C THR A 332 2.89 -14.50 26.75
N VAL A 333 2.62 -13.30 27.28
CA VAL A 333 3.00 -11.99 26.73
C VAL A 333 4.42 -11.95 26.17
N SER A 334 4.57 -11.41 24.96
CA SER A 334 5.89 -11.11 24.37
C SER A 334 6.25 -9.65 24.67
N PRO A 335 7.33 -9.35 25.43
CA PRO A 335 7.58 -7.99 25.92
C PRO A 335 7.94 -6.95 24.87
N SER A 336 7.78 -5.68 25.22
CA SER A 336 8.33 -4.56 24.45
C SER A 336 9.82 -4.31 24.79
N GLN A 337 10.57 -3.73 23.85
CA GLN A 337 12.04 -3.61 23.95
C GLN A 337 12.58 -2.24 23.49
N TYR A 338 11.81 -1.18 23.75
CA TYR A 338 12.20 0.18 23.38
C TYR A 338 13.30 0.71 24.32
N GLU A 339 14.37 1.21 23.73
CA GLU A 339 15.44 1.98 24.36
C GLU A 339 15.35 3.44 23.85
N GLY A 340 15.67 4.42 24.71
CA GLY A 340 15.67 5.85 24.36
C GLY A 340 14.31 6.56 24.36
N GLY A 341 13.20 5.83 24.58
CA GLY A 341 11.85 6.41 24.64
C GLY A 341 10.76 5.34 24.56
N GLU A 342 9.49 5.76 24.55
CA GLU A 342 8.34 4.88 24.29
C GLU A 342 8.13 4.67 22.78
N TRP A 343 7.30 3.69 22.41
CA TRP A 343 7.01 3.35 21.00
C TRP A 343 6.49 4.51 20.15
N ASN A 344 5.85 5.49 20.80
CA ASN A 344 5.29 6.72 20.22
C ASN A 344 6.09 7.99 20.59
N LYS A 345 7.25 7.84 21.24
CA LYS A 345 8.14 8.92 21.72
C LYS A 345 9.60 8.58 21.42
N ASP A 346 9.91 8.44 20.13
CA ASP A 346 11.25 8.14 19.56
C ASP A 346 11.97 6.85 20.00
N GLY A 347 11.34 6.01 20.83
CA GLY A 347 11.89 4.75 21.30
C GLY A 347 12.28 3.78 20.18
N ASN A 348 13.39 3.07 20.34
CA ASN A 348 13.99 2.23 19.31
C ASN A 348 14.65 0.97 19.88
N CYS A 349 14.78 -0.09 19.08
CA CYS A 349 15.43 -1.35 19.49
C CYS A 349 16.83 -1.44 18.86
N VAL A 350 17.85 -0.76 19.42
CA VAL A 350 19.17 -0.62 18.75
C VAL A 350 20.13 -1.80 18.94
N ARG A 351 19.78 -2.79 19.77
CA ARG A 351 20.69 -3.87 20.15
C ARG A 351 20.93 -4.86 18.99
N THR A 352 22.16 -5.38 18.93
CA THR A 352 22.62 -6.40 17.96
C THR A 352 22.79 -7.78 18.58
N ARG A 353 22.77 -7.89 19.91
CA ARG A 353 22.89 -9.15 20.65
C ARG A 353 21.83 -9.26 21.75
N PRO A 354 21.43 -10.48 22.15
CA PRO A 354 20.61 -10.69 23.33
C PRO A 354 21.20 -10.05 24.59
N TYR A 355 20.35 -9.72 25.55
CA TYR A 355 20.77 -9.53 26.93
C TYR A 355 21.26 -10.87 27.51
N ARG A 356 22.28 -10.84 28.36
CA ARG A 356 22.62 -12.00 29.20
C ARG A 356 21.59 -12.18 30.31
N ARG A 357 21.54 -13.37 30.90
CA ARG A 357 20.68 -13.68 32.06
C ARG A 357 20.94 -12.65 33.17
N GLY A 358 19.87 -11.99 33.64
CA GLY A 358 19.94 -10.94 34.66
C GLY A 358 20.29 -9.53 34.16
N GLU A 359 20.75 -9.32 32.91
CA GLU A 359 20.97 -7.95 32.38
C GLU A 359 19.66 -7.19 32.14
N LYS A 360 18.54 -7.89 31.95
CA LYS A 360 17.18 -7.33 31.92
C LYS A 360 16.21 -8.27 32.61
N THR A 361 15.28 -7.72 33.38
CA THR A 361 14.23 -8.45 34.11
C THR A 361 12.84 -7.97 33.68
N LEU A 362 11.85 -8.84 33.86
CA LEU A 362 10.46 -8.53 33.58
C LEU A 362 9.90 -7.62 34.69
N GLN A 363 9.33 -6.47 34.31
CA GLN A 363 8.84 -5.44 35.24
C GLN A 363 7.61 -4.73 34.65
N GLY A 364 6.88 -3.98 35.47
CA GLY A 364 5.75 -3.15 35.02
C GLY A 364 4.64 -3.95 34.33
N VAL A 365 3.99 -3.34 33.34
CA VAL A 365 2.80 -3.90 32.67
C VAL A 365 3.07 -5.28 32.08
N GLU A 366 4.26 -5.53 31.51
CA GLU A 366 4.64 -6.84 31.00
C GLU A 366 4.76 -7.93 32.11
N LEU A 367 5.19 -7.57 33.33
CA LEU A 367 5.17 -8.49 34.48
C LEU A 367 3.74 -8.76 34.95
N ASP A 368 2.91 -7.72 35.00
CA ASP A 368 1.50 -7.84 35.38
C ASP A 368 0.72 -8.72 34.39
N PHE A 369 0.96 -8.54 33.09
CA PHE A 369 0.37 -9.31 31.99
C PHE A 369 0.81 -10.78 32.02
N HIS A 370 2.08 -11.06 32.29
CA HIS A 370 2.56 -12.43 32.49
C HIS A 370 1.87 -13.07 33.71
N THR A 371 1.92 -12.39 34.85
CA THR A 371 1.37 -12.90 36.12
C THR A 371 -0.11 -13.24 36.01
N LEU A 372 -0.94 -12.33 35.47
CA LEU A 372 -2.38 -12.59 35.31
C LEU A 372 -2.65 -13.71 34.28
N GLN A 373 -1.87 -13.83 33.21
CA GLN A 373 -2.04 -14.91 32.22
C GLN A 373 -1.74 -16.29 32.84
N VAL A 374 -0.69 -16.39 33.65
CA VAL A 374 -0.35 -17.63 34.38
C VAL A 374 -1.38 -17.95 35.46
N GLU A 375 -1.88 -16.95 36.20
CA GLU A 375 -2.93 -17.13 37.20
C GLU A 375 -4.25 -17.66 36.61
N GLU A 376 -4.74 -17.06 35.52
CA GLU A 376 -5.97 -17.50 34.86
C GLU A 376 -5.78 -18.86 34.17
N PHE A 377 -4.60 -19.15 33.62
CA PHE A 377 -4.26 -20.47 33.10
C PHE A 377 -4.31 -21.55 34.19
N GLU A 378 -3.63 -21.35 35.31
CA GLU A 378 -3.64 -22.32 36.41
C GLU A 378 -5.01 -22.41 37.09
N ALA A 379 -5.81 -21.34 37.08
CA ALA A 379 -7.21 -21.40 37.52
C ALA A 379 -8.08 -22.27 36.59
N ALA A 380 -7.98 -22.09 35.27
CA ALA A 380 -8.67 -22.93 34.29
C ALA A 380 -8.20 -24.40 34.35
N LYS A 381 -6.89 -24.64 34.49
CA LYS A 381 -6.30 -25.97 34.62
C LYS A 381 -6.75 -26.69 35.90
N ARG A 382 -6.87 -25.97 37.03
CA ARG A 382 -7.49 -26.49 38.25
C ARG A 382 -8.97 -26.84 38.04
N ALA A 383 -9.74 -25.99 37.35
CA ALA A 383 -11.14 -26.27 37.02
C ALA A 383 -11.29 -27.54 36.16
N VAL A 384 -10.52 -27.68 35.07
CA VAL A 384 -10.49 -28.89 34.24
C VAL A 384 -10.16 -30.14 35.06
N THR A 385 -9.17 -30.04 35.94
CA THR A 385 -8.76 -31.17 36.81
C THR A 385 -9.86 -31.56 37.81
N ALA A 386 -10.57 -30.56 38.36
CA ALA A 386 -11.65 -30.78 39.32
C ALA A 386 -12.93 -31.34 38.66
N SER A 387 -13.21 -31.02 37.40
CA SER A 387 -14.36 -31.50 36.63
C SER A 387 -14.20 -32.92 36.05
N GLY A 388 -13.35 -33.76 36.64
CA GLY A 388 -12.89 -35.04 36.09
C GLY A 388 -13.92 -36.19 36.03
N GLY A 389 -15.04 -36.02 35.33
CA GLY A 389 -16.09 -37.02 35.13
C GLY A 389 -16.33 -37.38 33.66
N SER A 390 -15.80 -38.52 33.21
CA SER A 390 -16.22 -39.28 32.00
C SER A 390 -16.58 -38.46 30.73
N GLY A 391 -15.60 -37.86 30.06
CA GLY A 391 -15.84 -37.20 28.76
C GLY A 391 -14.66 -36.49 28.10
N GLY A 392 -13.60 -37.21 27.73
CA GLY A 392 -12.51 -36.68 26.88
C GLY A 392 -11.78 -35.46 27.45
N ALA A 393 -10.93 -35.63 28.46
CA ALA A 393 -10.27 -34.52 29.16
C ALA A 393 -9.52 -33.55 28.21
N VAL A 394 -9.87 -32.26 28.27
CA VAL A 394 -9.16 -31.16 27.60
C VAL A 394 -7.74 -31.05 28.16
N ARG A 395 -6.73 -31.03 27.28
CA ARG A 395 -5.32 -30.94 27.70
C ARG A 395 -4.86 -29.49 27.72
N MET A 396 -4.59 -28.94 28.90
CA MET A 396 -4.06 -27.59 29.03
C MET A 396 -2.51 -27.57 29.03
N MET A 397 -1.91 -26.64 28.28
CA MET A 397 -0.47 -26.39 28.20
C MET A 397 -0.18 -24.90 28.34
N LEU A 398 0.80 -24.55 29.18
CA LEU A 398 1.37 -23.20 29.22
C LEU A 398 2.60 -23.18 28.31
N MET A 399 2.64 -22.23 27.37
CA MET A 399 3.81 -21.94 26.54
C MET A 399 4.43 -20.64 27.05
N ASP A 400 5.22 -20.72 28.12
CA ASP A 400 5.72 -19.52 28.78
C ASP A 400 6.92 -18.91 28.04
N THR A 401 6.65 -18.08 27.04
CA THR A 401 7.70 -17.47 26.22
C THR A 401 8.30 -16.21 26.83
N THR A 402 7.72 -15.63 27.88
CA THR A 402 8.08 -14.28 28.34
C THR A 402 9.53 -14.19 28.84
N GLU A 403 10.04 -15.17 29.60
CA GLU A 403 11.43 -15.21 30.07
C GLU A 403 12.43 -15.34 28.90
N ALA A 404 12.11 -16.16 27.90
CA ALA A 404 12.92 -16.28 26.69
C ALA A 404 12.87 -15.03 25.79
N MET A 405 11.78 -14.26 25.80
CA MET A 405 11.59 -13.07 24.96
C MET A 405 12.09 -11.76 25.60
N ILE A 406 12.06 -11.61 26.94
CA ILE A 406 12.53 -10.39 27.63
C ILE A 406 14.03 -10.11 27.40
N VAL A 407 14.81 -11.12 27.01
CA VAL A 407 16.23 -11.00 26.67
C VAL A 407 16.52 -10.78 25.17
N ARG A 408 15.52 -10.89 24.27
CA ARG A 408 15.71 -10.86 22.79
C ARG A 408 15.49 -9.50 22.12
N ALA A 409 15.95 -8.42 22.74
CA ALA A 409 15.89 -7.06 22.19
C ALA A 409 16.60 -6.89 20.82
N ASP A 410 17.50 -7.79 20.46
CA ASP A 410 18.18 -7.86 19.16
C ASP A 410 17.31 -8.41 18.01
N ALA A 411 16.29 -9.20 18.34
CA ALA A 411 15.41 -9.86 17.38
C ALA A 411 14.28 -8.96 16.87
N HIS A 412 14.04 -7.82 17.52
CA HIS A 412 13.02 -6.87 17.08
C HIS A 412 13.39 -6.25 15.73
N PRO A 413 12.44 -6.08 14.79
CA PRO A 413 12.70 -5.47 13.49
C PRO A 413 13.25 -4.04 13.55
N SER A 414 13.03 -3.32 14.67
CA SER A 414 13.66 -2.01 14.94
C SER A 414 13.37 -0.96 13.84
N ARG A 415 14.22 0.06 13.70
CA ARG A 415 14.28 0.95 12.53
C ARG A 415 14.62 0.23 11.20
N SER A 416 14.70 -1.10 11.17
CA SER A 416 14.88 -1.95 9.99
C SER A 416 13.58 -2.67 9.55
N MET A 417 12.44 -2.38 10.19
CA MET A 417 11.16 -2.38 9.47
C MET A 417 11.27 -1.45 8.25
N MET A 418 10.54 -1.74 7.17
CA MET A 418 10.58 -1.05 5.87
C MET A 418 10.85 0.47 5.93
N LYS A 419 12.13 0.85 5.91
CA LYS A 419 12.60 2.19 5.56
C LYS A 419 13.07 2.14 4.12
N PHE A 420 12.51 2.97 3.25
CA PHE A 420 13.19 3.26 2.00
C PHE A 420 14.33 4.23 2.36
N HIS A 421 15.56 3.77 2.28
CA HIS A 421 16.61 4.42 1.49
C HIS A 421 17.72 3.41 1.16
N GLU A 422 18.34 3.61 0.00
CA GLU A 422 19.65 3.06 -0.40
C GLU A 422 19.94 1.56 -0.18
N VAL A 423 19.54 0.74 -1.17
CA VAL A 423 20.45 -0.28 -1.70
C VAL A 423 20.53 -0.14 -3.22
N ILE A 424 21.59 0.51 -3.70
CA ILE A 424 21.99 0.45 -5.11
C ILE A 424 22.57 -0.94 -5.36
N LYS A 425 21.88 -1.79 -6.14
CA LYS A 425 22.44 -3.04 -6.66
C LYS A 425 22.19 -3.18 -8.16
N LEU A 426 23.28 -3.21 -8.92
CA LEU A 426 23.29 -3.60 -10.32
C LEU A 426 22.79 -5.05 -10.47
N PRO A 427 21.90 -5.36 -11.43
CA PRO A 427 21.45 -6.74 -11.63
C PRO A 427 22.58 -7.66 -12.12
N SER A 428 22.79 -8.78 -11.45
CA SER A 428 23.66 -9.85 -11.96
C SER A 428 22.96 -10.59 -13.10
N ILE A 429 23.38 -10.32 -14.34
CA ILE A 429 22.83 -10.93 -15.56
C ILE A 429 23.23 -12.42 -15.71
N ALA A 430 24.20 -12.90 -14.90
CA ALA A 430 24.98 -14.10 -15.19
C ALA A 430 24.35 -15.46 -14.85
N HIS A 431 23.12 -15.57 -14.33
CA HIS A 431 22.58 -16.84 -13.81
C HIS A 431 21.21 -17.29 -14.33
N TYR A 432 20.38 -16.43 -14.94
CA TYR A 432 19.04 -16.84 -15.42
C TYR A 432 19.01 -17.46 -16.82
N GLY A 433 20.02 -17.20 -17.67
CA GLY A 433 19.99 -17.58 -19.08
C GLY A 433 20.08 -19.08 -19.39
N LEU A 434 20.60 -19.91 -18.48
CA LEU A 434 21.12 -21.25 -18.81
C LEU A 434 20.22 -22.45 -18.43
N ARG A 435 19.12 -22.25 -17.68
CA ARG A 435 18.26 -23.36 -17.22
C ARG A 435 16.93 -23.54 -17.95
N TYR A 436 16.40 -22.51 -18.62
CA TYR A 436 15.01 -22.52 -19.11
C TYR A 436 14.83 -22.29 -20.63
N VAL A 437 15.83 -21.75 -21.33
CA VAL A 437 15.69 -21.41 -22.77
C VAL A 437 15.92 -22.62 -23.69
N LEU A 438 16.90 -23.47 -23.36
CA LEU A 438 17.30 -24.61 -24.21
C LEU A 438 16.24 -25.73 -24.34
N PRO A 439 15.49 -26.13 -23.29
CA PRO A 439 14.47 -27.18 -23.42
C PRO A 439 13.30 -26.77 -24.34
N ALA A 440 12.87 -25.50 -24.25
CA ALA A 440 11.72 -25.00 -25.01
C ALA A 440 11.98 -24.98 -26.53
N ALA A 441 13.19 -24.61 -26.95
CA ALA A 441 13.57 -24.59 -28.36
C ALA A 441 13.54 -25.98 -29.01
N ALA A 442 13.98 -27.02 -28.29
CA ALA A 442 13.97 -28.40 -28.78
C ALA A 442 12.54 -28.93 -28.98
N VAL A 443 11.63 -28.66 -28.02
CA VAL A 443 10.22 -29.07 -28.13
C VAL A 443 9.52 -28.35 -29.29
N ALA A 444 9.74 -27.05 -29.46
CA ALA A 444 9.16 -26.28 -30.56
C ALA A 444 9.58 -26.80 -31.95
N ALA A 445 10.85 -27.19 -32.11
CA ALA A 445 11.35 -27.78 -33.35
C ALA A 445 10.65 -29.10 -33.71
N CYS A 446 10.46 -30.01 -32.73
CA CYS A 446 9.80 -31.29 -32.96
C CYS A 446 8.33 -31.14 -33.40
N VAL A 447 7.59 -30.18 -32.82
CA VAL A 447 6.18 -29.93 -33.18
C VAL A 447 6.07 -29.39 -34.62
N LEU A 448 6.98 -28.50 -35.04
CA LEU A 448 6.97 -27.94 -36.39
C LEU A 448 7.29 -28.98 -37.48
N VAL A 449 8.16 -29.95 -37.20
CA VAL A 449 8.44 -31.06 -38.15
C VAL A 449 7.25 -32.00 -38.29
N LEU A 450 6.55 -32.32 -37.19
CA LEU A 450 5.35 -33.17 -37.23
C LEU A 450 4.17 -32.50 -37.94
N ALA A 451 4.04 -31.17 -37.83
CA ALA A 451 2.99 -30.40 -38.52
C ALA A 451 3.16 -30.33 -40.06
N ALA A 452 4.34 -30.67 -40.59
CA ALA A 452 4.66 -30.53 -42.02
C ALA A 452 4.27 -31.75 -42.88
N VAL A 453 3.85 -32.88 -42.28
CA VAL A 453 3.66 -34.17 -42.99
C VAL A 453 2.22 -34.69 -42.86
N SER A 454 1.25 -33.91 -43.33
CA SER A 454 -0.12 -34.37 -43.63
C SER A 454 -0.84 -33.45 -44.63
N LEU A 455 -1.30 -34.04 -45.74
CA LEU A 455 -2.05 -33.40 -46.84
C LEU A 455 -3.56 -33.80 -46.75
N PRO A 456 -4.47 -33.31 -47.62
CA PRO A 456 -4.73 -31.90 -47.92
C PRO A 456 -6.25 -31.52 -47.99
N GLY A 457 -6.56 -30.25 -47.75
CA GLY A 457 -7.54 -29.46 -48.54
C GLY A 457 -9.06 -29.69 -48.42
N ARG A 458 -9.79 -28.60 -48.12
CA ARG A 458 -10.96 -28.11 -48.91
C ARG A 458 -11.27 -26.64 -48.60
N VAL A 459 -12.05 -26.00 -49.47
CA VAL A 459 -12.31 -24.53 -49.54
C VAL A 459 -13.81 -24.26 -49.28
N PRO A 460 -14.22 -23.08 -48.74
CA PRO A 460 -15.46 -22.96 -47.94
C PRO A 460 -16.64 -22.25 -48.64
N LEU A 461 -17.78 -22.15 -47.94
CA LEU A 461 -18.91 -21.27 -48.27
C LEU A 461 -19.52 -20.61 -46.98
N PRO A 462 -19.89 -19.31 -47.03
CA PRO A 462 -20.64 -18.59 -45.97
C PRO A 462 -22.09 -18.24 -46.42
N PRO A 463 -22.80 -17.26 -45.82
CA PRO A 463 -23.43 -17.27 -44.49
C PRO A 463 -24.98 -17.13 -44.58
N LEU A 464 -25.68 -17.04 -43.45
CA LEU A 464 -27.10 -16.65 -43.38
C LEU A 464 -27.35 -15.55 -42.33
N LEU A 465 -28.46 -14.82 -42.49
CA LEU A 465 -28.77 -13.53 -41.84
C LEU A 465 -30.19 -13.48 -41.25
N ALA A 466 -30.36 -12.56 -40.29
CA ALA A 466 -31.63 -11.89 -39.91
C ALA A 466 -32.73 -12.76 -39.22
N PRO A 467 -33.77 -12.15 -38.61
CA PRO A 467 -34.05 -10.71 -38.45
C PRO A 467 -34.24 -10.24 -36.98
N GLU A 468 -34.40 -8.92 -36.82
CA GLU A 468 -34.85 -8.26 -35.59
C GLU A 468 -36.36 -8.43 -35.33
N VAL A 469 -36.81 -8.10 -34.11
CA VAL A 469 -38.21 -7.74 -33.83
C VAL A 469 -38.24 -6.42 -33.06
N THR A 470 -38.82 -5.38 -33.67
CA THR A 470 -39.05 -4.07 -33.03
C THR A 470 -40.52 -3.89 -32.68
N LYS A 471 -40.80 -3.14 -31.60
CA LYS A 471 -42.12 -2.53 -31.33
C LYS A 471 -41.93 -1.16 -30.67
N ASN A 472 -42.37 -0.11 -31.36
CA ASN A 472 -42.41 1.28 -30.88
C ASN A 472 -43.84 1.81 -30.90
N THR A 473 -44.24 2.47 -29.81
CA THR A 473 -45.21 3.58 -29.72
C THR A 473 -44.86 4.35 -28.43
N ALA A 474 -44.41 5.60 -28.43
CA ALA A 474 -45.13 6.84 -28.80
C ALA A 474 -46.20 7.19 -27.73
N ASP A 475 -46.29 8.38 -27.12
CA ASP A 475 -45.55 9.66 -27.22
C ASP A 475 -45.58 10.40 -25.85
N GLY A 476 -44.83 11.48 -25.56
CA GLY A 476 -43.74 12.13 -26.31
C GLY A 476 -43.55 13.61 -25.92
N VAL A 477 -42.30 14.10 -25.87
CA VAL A 477 -41.93 15.53 -25.96
C VAL A 477 -40.59 15.63 -26.71
N GLY A 478 -40.54 16.37 -27.82
CA GLY A 478 -39.35 16.49 -28.68
C GLY A 478 -38.31 17.52 -28.20
N GLY A 479 -37.03 17.39 -28.57
CA GLY A 479 -36.48 16.28 -29.36
C GLY A 479 -34.98 16.33 -29.66
N ASP A 480 -34.54 15.19 -30.19
CA ASP A 480 -33.30 14.88 -30.92
C ASP A 480 -31.94 15.43 -30.43
N ARG A 481 -31.19 14.55 -29.75
CA ARG A 481 -30.14 13.78 -30.45
C ARG A 481 -29.92 12.42 -29.78
N SER A 482 -29.75 11.37 -30.58
CA SER A 482 -29.27 10.05 -30.14
C SER A 482 -27.77 10.13 -29.77
N GLY A 483 -27.48 10.83 -28.69
CA GLY A 483 -26.12 11.15 -28.26
C GLY A 483 -25.41 9.95 -27.63
N CYS A 484 -24.25 9.60 -28.21
CA CYS A 484 -23.21 8.82 -27.54
C CYS A 484 -22.86 9.47 -26.19
N ASP A 485 -23.06 8.73 -25.09
CA ASP A 485 -22.50 9.12 -23.79
C ASP A 485 -21.09 8.55 -23.67
N ILE A 486 -20.08 9.39 -23.97
CA ILE A 486 -18.67 9.01 -23.88
C ILE A 486 -18.21 8.64 -22.45
N PHE A 487 -19.03 8.90 -21.42
CA PHE A 487 -18.73 8.63 -20.02
C PHE A 487 -19.30 7.29 -19.51
N LYS A 488 -20.11 6.59 -20.32
CA LYS A 488 -20.62 5.25 -20.04
C LYS A 488 -19.97 4.24 -20.97
N GLY A 489 -19.45 3.14 -20.43
CA GLY A 489 -18.56 2.28 -21.21
C GLY A 489 -17.78 1.25 -20.40
N GLU A 490 -16.80 0.65 -21.06
CA GLU A 490 -15.91 -0.35 -20.47
C GLU A 490 -14.48 -0.21 -20.99
N TRP A 491 -13.51 -0.70 -20.22
CA TRP A 491 -12.13 -0.78 -20.68
C TRP A 491 -11.89 -2.04 -21.49
N VAL A 492 -11.42 -1.87 -22.72
CA VAL A 492 -11.04 -2.97 -23.62
C VAL A 492 -9.53 -2.99 -23.87
N PRO A 493 -8.93 -4.17 -24.08
CA PRO A 493 -7.51 -4.27 -24.41
C PRO A 493 -7.16 -3.47 -25.67
N ASP A 494 -6.02 -2.79 -25.62
CA ASP A 494 -5.49 -2.04 -26.75
C ASP A 494 -4.77 -2.97 -27.73
N MET A 495 -5.53 -3.41 -28.75
CA MET A 495 -5.04 -4.32 -29.79
C MET A 495 -4.28 -3.60 -30.93
N SER A 496 -4.04 -2.29 -30.84
CA SER A 496 -3.30 -1.55 -31.88
C SER A 496 -1.83 -1.97 -32.02
N GLY A 497 -1.24 -2.51 -30.95
CA GLY A 497 0.19 -2.81 -30.88
C GLY A 497 1.10 -1.58 -30.73
N GLU A 498 0.54 -0.36 -30.70
CA GLU A 498 1.30 0.87 -30.51
C GLU A 498 2.04 0.90 -29.15
N PRO A 499 3.22 1.55 -29.07
CA PRO A 499 3.82 1.90 -27.79
C PRO A 499 2.94 2.93 -27.05
N PRO A 500 3.08 3.07 -25.72
CA PRO A 500 2.39 4.13 -24.99
C PRO A 500 2.76 5.51 -25.57
N PRO A 501 1.87 6.52 -25.47
CA PRO A 501 2.03 7.79 -26.17
C PRO A 501 3.27 8.59 -25.74
N TYR A 502 3.76 8.35 -24.53
CA TYR A 502 4.99 8.90 -23.97
C TYR A 502 5.54 7.99 -22.85
N THR A 503 6.76 8.25 -22.39
CA THR A 503 7.40 7.60 -21.23
C THR A 503 8.05 8.65 -20.32
N GLY A 504 8.59 8.24 -19.16
CA GLY A 504 9.44 9.09 -18.31
C GLY A 504 10.76 9.55 -18.97
N GLU A 505 11.14 8.98 -20.12
CA GLU A 505 12.25 9.46 -20.94
C GLU A 505 11.80 10.49 -21.98
N SER A 506 10.62 10.29 -22.58
CA SER A 506 10.12 11.18 -23.65
C SER A 506 9.34 12.40 -23.13
N CYS A 507 8.86 12.37 -21.88
CA CYS A 507 8.20 13.50 -21.22
C CYS A 507 8.98 13.93 -19.96
N PRO A 508 9.78 15.01 -20.01
CA PRO A 508 10.59 15.47 -18.87
C PRO A 508 9.79 16.16 -17.75
N VAL A 509 8.46 16.23 -17.86
CA VAL A 509 7.58 16.89 -16.88
C VAL A 509 6.69 15.92 -16.09
N ILE A 510 6.88 14.59 -16.24
CA ILE A 510 6.20 13.65 -15.34
C ILE A 510 6.74 13.86 -13.92
N HIS A 511 5.89 14.38 -13.04
CA HIS A 511 6.22 14.49 -11.62
C HIS A 511 6.48 13.10 -11.04
N GLY A 512 7.57 12.90 -10.30
CA GLY A 512 8.04 11.57 -9.88
C GLY A 512 7.04 10.74 -9.05
N HIS A 513 6.01 11.36 -8.48
CA HIS A 513 4.90 10.64 -7.85
C HIS A 513 4.04 9.80 -8.83
N TYR A 514 4.14 10.07 -10.15
CA TYR A 514 3.30 9.46 -11.19
C TYR A 514 4.10 8.62 -12.21
N ASP A 515 5.45 8.68 -12.19
CA ASP A 515 6.33 7.99 -13.16
C ASP A 515 6.60 6.53 -12.75
N CYS A 516 5.54 5.71 -12.80
CA CYS A 516 5.59 4.33 -12.32
C CYS A 516 6.63 3.47 -13.05
N MET A 517 6.92 3.76 -14.31
CA MET A 517 7.94 3.05 -15.09
C MET A 517 9.34 3.35 -14.55
N ARG A 518 9.68 4.62 -14.34
CA ARG A 518 10.97 5.04 -13.75
C ARG A 518 11.18 4.50 -12.35
N TYR A 519 10.11 4.40 -11.56
CA TYR A 519 10.15 3.84 -10.19
C TYR A 519 9.91 2.32 -10.14
N GLY A 520 10.15 1.62 -11.25
CA GLY A 520 10.37 0.18 -11.26
C GLY A 520 9.11 -0.68 -11.26
N ARG A 521 7.98 -0.18 -11.73
CA ARG A 521 6.75 -0.98 -11.87
C ARG A 521 6.94 -2.08 -12.93
N PRO A 522 6.84 -3.38 -12.57
CA PRO A 522 7.15 -4.47 -13.49
C PRO A 522 5.99 -4.80 -14.45
N ASP A 523 4.76 -4.55 -14.04
CA ASP A 523 3.55 -4.95 -14.75
C ASP A 523 3.06 -3.83 -15.70
N LEU A 524 3.72 -3.68 -16.85
CA LEU A 524 3.36 -2.68 -17.87
C LEU A 524 2.08 -3.00 -18.65
N GLY A 525 1.15 -3.74 -18.04
CA GLY A 525 -0.16 -4.09 -18.62
C GLY A 525 -1.17 -2.93 -18.56
N TYR A 526 -1.12 -2.10 -17.52
CA TYR A 526 -2.10 -1.02 -17.28
C TYR A 526 -2.13 0.07 -18.38
N VAL A 527 -1.07 0.22 -19.18
CA VAL A 527 -1.02 1.17 -20.30
C VAL A 527 -1.66 0.64 -21.59
N ARG A 528 -2.01 -0.65 -21.65
CA ARG A 528 -2.54 -1.33 -22.86
C ARG A 528 -4.07 -1.47 -22.84
N TRP A 529 -4.75 -0.40 -22.43
CA TRP A 529 -6.21 -0.37 -22.29
C TRP A 529 -6.78 0.92 -22.87
N ARG A 530 -7.85 0.82 -23.67
CA ARG A 530 -8.61 1.98 -24.14
C ARG A 530 -10.03 1.95 -23.58
N TRP A 531 -10.58 3.11 -23.28
CA TRP A 531 -11.98 3.25 -22.92
C TRP A 531 -12.85 3.13 -24.17
N ARG A 532 -13.86 2.24 -24.13
CA ARG A 532 -14.87 2.07 -25.17
C ARG A 532 -16.22 2.56 -24.63
N PRO A 533 -16.78 3.65 -25.16
CA PRO A 533 -18.14 4.06 -24.85
C PRO A 533 -19.21 3.03 -25.25
N ASP A 534 -20.33 3.06 -24.54
CA ASP A 534 -21.55 2.33 -24.87
C ASP A 534 -22.20 2.85 -26.18
N GLY A 535 -23.05 2.05 -26.81
CA GLY A 535 -23.80 2.48 -28.02
C GLY A 535 -23.00 2.51 -29.32
N GLY A 536 -21.76 2.00 -29.34
CA GLY A 536 -21.00 1.76 -30.58
C GLY A 536 -20.28 2.97 -31.17
N CYS A 537 -20.24 4.10 -30.46
CA CYS A 537 -19.45 5.26 -30.83
C CYS A 537 -17.96 5.10 -30.48
N GLU A 538 -17.06 5.60 -31.34
CA GLU A 538 -15.62 5.56 -31.09
C GLU A 538 -15.10 6.87 -30.48
N MET A 539 -14.57 6.79 -29.25
CA MET A 539 -13.73 7.85 -28.69
C MET A 539 -12.37 7.84 -29.38
N ARG A 540 -12.04 8.93 -30.08
CA ARG A 540 -10.72 9.13 -30.71
C ARG A 540 -9.64 9.33 -29.65
N ARG A 541 -8.46 8.71 -29.87
CA ARG A 541 -7.23 9.02 -29.11
C ARG A 541 -6.85 10.50 -29.27
N PHE A 542 -6.14 11.01 -28.27
CA PHE A 542 -5.59 12.35 -28.23
C PHE A 542 -4.60 12.62 -29.38
N ASP A 543 -5.02 13.46 -30.32
CA ASP A 543 -4.15 14.02 -31.36
C ASP A 543 -3.54 15.34 -30.85
N ALA A 544 -2.26 15.28 -30.51
CA ALA A 544 -1.51 16.42 -30.00
C ALA A 544 -1.39 17.58 -31.00
N ALA A 545 -1.27 17.30 -32.29
CA ALA A 545 -1.16 18.33 -33.32
C ALA A 545 -2.52 19.02 -33.53
N ARG A 546 -3.61 18.26 -33.59
CA ARG A 546 -4.98 18.81 -33.68
C ARG A 546 -5.39 19.56 -32.41
N PHE A 547 -4.99 19.11 -31.22
CA PHE A 547 -5.21 19.86 -29.98
C PHE A 547 -4.46 21.18 -29.96
N LEU A 548 -3.15 21.17 -30.24
CA LEU A 548 -2.33 22.38 -30.32
C LEU A 548 -2.87 23.37 -31.36
N ALA A 549 -3.29 22.90 -32.53
CA ALA A 549 -3.87 23.73 -33.58
C ALA A 549 -5.22 24.37 -33.16
N ALA A 550 -6.13 23.59 -32.57
CA ALA A 550 -7.42 24.09 -32.10
C ALA A 550 -7.30 25.06 -30.90
N MET A 551 -6.27 24.86 -30.06
CA MET A 551 -5.98 25.69 -28.89
C MET A 551 -4.95 26.80 -29.15
N ARG A 552 -4.69 27.14 -30.42
CA ARG A 552 -3.71 28.16 -30.82
C ARG A 552 -3.99 29.53 -30.17
N GLY A 553 -3.05 29.99 -29.35
CA GLY A 553 -3.10 31.22 -28.58
C GLY A 553 -4.12 31.20 -27.44
N ARG A 554 -4.58 30.02 -27.00
CA ARG A 554 -5.54 29.87 -25.89
C ARG A 554 -4.85 29.49 -24.59
N SER A 555 -5.62 29.48 -23.51
CA SER A 555 -5.16 29.15 -22.17
C SER A 555 -6.09 28.17 -21.47
N VAL A 556 -5.52 27.14 -20.85
CA VAL A 556 -6.20 26.09 -20.09
C VAL A 556 -5.71 26.11 -18.63
N ALA A 557 -6.64 26.21 -17.67
CA ALA A 557 -6.36 26.07 -16.24
C ALA A 557 -6.98 24.78 -15.70
N PHE A 558 -6.22 24.04 -14.90
CA PHE A 558 -6.72 22.99 -14.01
C PHE A 558 -6.78 23.57 -12.60
N VAL A 559 -7.95 23.55 -11.95
CA VAL A 559 -8.19 24.12 -10.63
C VAL A 559 -8.66 23.02 -9.69
N GLY A 560 -7.93 22.79 -8.60
CA GLY A 560 -8.34 21.82 -7.60
C GLY A 560 -7.19 21.14 -6.86
N ASP A 561 -7.41 19.86 -6.54
CA ASP A 561 -6.47 19.04 -5.78
C ASP A 561 -5.37 18.41 -6.65
N SER A 562 -4.61 17.49 -6.06
CA SER A 562 -3.51 16.80 -6.72
C SER A 562 -3.93 15.93 -7.91
N LEU A 563 -5.22 15.57 -8.06
CA LEU A 563 -5.74 14.86 -9.23
C LEU A 563 -5.99 15.81 -10.41
N ALA A 564 -6.35 17.08 -10.16
CA ALA A 564 -6.38 18.10 -11.20
C ALA A 564 -4.98 18.30 -11.81
N ARG A 565 -3.94 18.34 -10.96
CA ARG A 565 -2.53 18.37 -11.39
C ARG A 565 -2.10 17.07 -12.10
N ASN A 566 -2.58 15.91 -11.65
CA ASN A 566 -2.32 14.62 -12.31
C ASN A 566 -2.86 14.60 -13.76
N GLN A 567 -4.03 15.20 -14.02
CA GLN A 567 -4.55 15.36 -15.38
C GLN A 567 -3.73 16.37 -16.20
N MET A 568 -3.32 17.48 -15.58
CA MET A 568 -2.52 18.51 -16.22
C MET A 568 -1.17 17.97 -16.74
N HIS A 569 -0.46 17.17 -15.92
CA HIS A 569 0.80 16.56 -16.34
C HIS A 569 0.61 15.55 -17.49
N SER A 570 -0.45 14.73 -17.47
CA SER A 570 -0.83 13.88 -18.60
C SER A 570 -1.03 14.71 -19.88
N LEU A 571 -1.80 15.80 -19.81
CA LEU A 571 -2.07 16.65 -20.96
C LEU A 571 -0.78 17.25 -21.54
N VAL A 572 0.11 17.75 -20.69
CA VAL A 572 1.39 18.33 -21.13
C VAL A 572 2.32 17.28 -21.76
N CYS A 573 2.31 16.03 -21.26
CA CYS A 573 3.04 14.92 -21.88
C CYS A 573 2.44 14.42 -23.20
N LEU A 574 1.11 14.40 -23.32
CA LEU A 574 0.44 14.10 -24.59
C LEU A 574 0.79 15.16 -25.64
N LEU A 575 0.80 16.45 -25.25
CA LEU A 575 1.19 17.56 -26.12
C LEU A 575 2.70 17.57 -26.46
N SER A 576 3.57 17.10 -25.57
CA SER A 576 5.02 17.09 -25.77
C SER A 576 5.49 16.22 -26.96
N ARG A 577 4.61 15.34 -27.45
CA ARG A 577 4.79 14.55 -28.69
C ARG A 577 4.87 15.43 -29.95
N ALA A 578 4.20 16.58 -29.96
CA ALA A 578 4.10 17.48 -31.11
C ALA A 578 4.85 18.81 -30.91
N GLU A 579 4.97 19.29 -29.67
CA GLU A 579 5.76 20.48 -29.33
C GLU A 579 6.28 20.41 -27.90
N ARG A 580 7.57 20.66 -27.68
CA ARG A 580 8.15 20.67 -26.33
C ARG A 580 7.56 21.81 -25.48
N PRO A 581 7.10 21.54 -24.24
CA PRO A 581 6.67 22.59 -23.32
C PRO A 581 7.87 23.36 -22.78
N ALA A 582 7.74 24.68 -22.67
CA ALA A 582 8.60 25.54 -21.85
C ALA A 582 7.89 25.89 -20.54
N PRO A 583 8.59 26.05 -19.40
CA PRO A 583 7.99 26.61 -18.19
C PRO A 583 7.59 28.08 -18.41
N TRP A 584 6.41 28.49 -17.98
CA TRP A 584 5.93 29.88 -18.08
C TRP A 584 6.51 30.76 -16.94
N THR A 585 6.70 30.19 -15.75
CA THR A 585 7.27 30.85 -14.57
C THR A 585 8.34 29.96 -13.92
N ASN A 586 9.04 30.49 -12.90
CA ASN A 586 9.98 29.71 -12.07
C ASN A 586 9.29 28.67 -11.15
N GLY A 587 8.06 28.24 -11.46
CA GLY A 587 7.29 27.26 -10.68
C GLY A 587 6.72 26.14 -11.54
N SER A 588 6.76 24.91 -11.03
CA SER A 588 6.53 23.64 -11.74
C SER A 588 5.10 23.37 -12.23
N TYR A 589 4.24 24.38 -12.35
CA TYR A 589 2.80 24.23 -12.54
C TYR A 589 2.21 25.05 -13.70
N ALA A 590 3.03 25.74 -14.50
CA ALA A 590 2.58 26.46 -15.70
C ALA A 590 3.52 26.23 -16.88
N TYR A 591 2.96 25.79 -18.01
CA TYR A 591 3.67 25.43 -19.22
C TYR A 591 3.14 26.21 -20.44
N ARG A 592 4.04 26.46 -21.39
CA ARG A 592 3.80 27.21 -22.61
C ARG A 592 4.30 26.44 -23.82
N PHE A 593 3.50 26.42 -24.88
CA PHE A 593 3.85 25.85 -26.19
C PHE A 593 3.95 27.01 -27.19
N GLU A 594 5.15 27.58 -27.34
CA GLU A 594 5.39 28.87 -28.02
C GLU A 594 4.91 28.94 -29.47
N ARG A 595 5.16 27.89 -30.28
CA ARG A 595 4.76 27.85 -31.70
C ARG A 595 3.25 27.87 -31.89
N HIS A 596 2.51 27.48 -30.85
CA HIS A 596 1.05 27.57 -30.79
C HIS A 596 0.54 28.69 -29.89
N GLY A 597 1.35 29.29 -29.02
CA GLY A 597 0.93 30.24 -28.00
C GLY A 597 -0.05 29.65 -26.97
N LEU A 598 -0.05 28.33 -26.77
CA LEU A 598 -0.92 27.66 -25.79
C LEU A 598 -0.33 27.76 -24.38
N THR A 599 -1.14 28.18 -23.41
CA THR A 599 -0.87 28.04 -21.97
C THR A 599 -1.58 26.82 -21.40
N VAL A 600 -0.89 26.01 -20.59
CA VAL A 600 -1.49 25.01 -19.71
C VAL A 600 -0.98 25.23 -18.29
N ALA A 601 -1.87 25.49 -17.33
CA ALA A 601 -1.51 25.75 -15.94
C ALA A 601 -2.34 24.90 -14.96
N ALA A 602 -1.79 24.62 -13.78
CA ALA A 602 -2.51 24.07 -12.63
C ALA A 602 -2.45 25.04 -11.45
N PHE A 603 -3.61 25.33 -10.88
CA PHE A 603 -3.77 26.06 -9.63
C PHE A 603 -4.05 25.07 -8.50
N TRP A 604 -3.16 25.06 -7.51
CA TRP A 604 -3.36 24.31 -6.28
C TRP A 604 -4.46 24.97 -5.45
N SER A 605 -5.62 24.32 -5.38
CA SER A 605 -6.77 24.77 -4.60
C SER A 605 -7.57 23.55 -4.13
N PRO A 606 -7.05 22.77 -3.17
CA PRO A 606 -7.57 21.44 -2.85
C PRO A 606 -9.03 21.42 -2.39
N PHE A 607 -9.53 22.53 -1.85
CA PHE A 607 -10.93 22.72 -1.46
C PHE A 607 -11.70 23.67 -2.38
N LEU A 608 -11.10 24.21 -3.45
CA LEU A 608 -11.63 25.23 -4.38
C LEU A 608 -11.98 26.61 -3.77
N VAL A 609 -12.33 26.65 -2.49
CA VAL A 609 -12.57 27.85 -1.66
C VAL A 609 -11.34 28.22 -0.86
N ARG A 610 -11.31 29.46 -0.35
CA ARG A 610 -10.29 29.92 0.60
C ARG A 610 -10.20 28.94 1.77
N ALA A 611 -9.02 28.37 1.93
CA ALA A 611 -8.72 27.33 2.90
C ALA A 611 -7.40 27.66 3.60
N VAL A 612 -7.38 27.63 4.94
CA VAL A 612 -6.20 27.89 5.76
C VAL A 612 -5.93 26.67 6.63
N GLU A 613 -4.73 26.10 6.57
CA GLU A 613 -4.31 25.07 7.53
C GLU A 613 -4.02 25.77 8.86
N THR A 614 -4.83 25.49 9.88
CA THR A 614 -4.76 26.14 11.20
C THR A 614 -4.02 25.30 12.25
N ASP A 615 -3.80 24.02 11.95
CA ASP A 615 -2.99 23.08 12.73
C ASP A 615 -2.43 22.03 11.75
N PRO A 616 -1.14 22.09 11.35
CA PRO A 616 -0.57 21.19 10.33
C PRO A 616 -0.39 19.73 10.77
N ASP A 617 -0.11 19.49 12.06
CA ASP A 617 -0.04 18.12 12.62
C ASP A 617 -1.44 17.52 12.74
N GLY A 618 -2.41 18.38 13.05
CA GLY A 618 -3.82 18.10 13.13
C GLY A 618 -4.24 17.53 14.48
N PRO A 619 -5.55 17.51 14.75
CA PRO A 619 -6.14 17.05 16.02
C PRO A 619 -5.87 15.57 16.35
N THR A 620 -5.29 14.82 15.42
CA THR A 620 -5.00 13.40 15.53
C THR A 620 -3.51 13.05 15.36
N GLY A 621 -2.62 14.06 15.27
CA GLY A 621 -1.18 13.88 15.04
C GLY A 621 -0.83 13.15 13.74
N SER A 622 -1.81 12.97 12.86
CA SER A 622 -1.76 12.12 11.67
C SER A 622 -1.00 12.78 10.52
N GLY A 623 -0.82 14.11 10.54
CA GLY A 623 -0.43 14.91 9.36
C GLY A 623 -1.60 15.15 8.40
N ALA A 624 -2.82 14.79 8.79
CA ALA A 624 -4.04 15.32 8.21
C ALA A 624 -4.46 16.57 9.00
N GLY A 625 -3.68 17.65 8.83
CA GLY A 625 -3.89 18.93 9.49
C GLY A 625 -5.32 19.48 9.37
N LEU A 626 -5.70 20.36 10.30
CA LEU A 626 -7.02 20.99 10.39
C LEU A 626 -7.14 22.17 9.43
N TRP A 627 -8.26 22.24 8.69
CA TRP A 627 -8.48 23.30 7.70
C TRP A 627 -9.68 24.19 8.02
N SER A 628 -9.45 25.51 8.10
CA SER A 628 -10.50 26.53 8.12
C SER A 628 -10.94 26.85 6.70
N LEU A 629 -12.17 26.46 6.33
CA LEU A 629 -12.74 26.64 4.99
C LEU A 629 -13.79 27.75 4.99
N HIS A 630 -13.56 28.79 4.18
CA HIS A 630 -14.49 29.91 3.99
C HIS A 630 -15.41 29.59 2.81
N LEU A 631 -16.48 28.82 3.05
CA LEU A 631 -17.23 28.10 2.01
C LEU A 631 -17.93 29.00 0.97
N ASP A 632 -18.11 30.29 1.27
CA ASP A 632 -18.70 31.30 0.39
C ASP A 632 -17.67 32.20 -0.34
N GLU A 633 -16.37 31.95 -0.15
CA GLU A 633 -15.22 32.67 -0.73
C GLU A 633 -14.40 31.73 -1.64
N PRO A 634 -14.39 31.91 -2.97
CA PRO A 634 -13.49 31.14 -3.84
C PRO A 634 -12.03 31.51 -3.53
N ASP A 635 -11.12 30.55 -3.63
CA ASP A 635 -9.69 30.78 -3.38
C ASP A 635 -9.10 31.81 -4.36
N ALA A 636 -8.58 32.90 -3.79
CA ALA A 636 -8.06 34.05 -4.53
C ALA A 636 -6.94 33.69 -5.52
N GLY A 637 -6.11 32.69 -5.20
CA GLY A 637 -4.96 32.30 -6.01
C GLY A 637 -5.34 31.90 -7.44
N TRP A 638 -6.50 31.25 -7.62
CA TRP A 638 -7.06 30.98 -8.94
C TRP A 638 -8.18 31.94 -9.32
N ALA A 639 -9.00 32.41 -8.38
CA ALA A 639 -10.17 33.23 -8.66
C ALA A 639 -9.82 34.62 -9.22
N ALA A 640 -8.69 35.23 -8.80
CA ALA A 640 -8.18 36.45 -9.41
C ALA A 640 -7.73 36.22 -10.87
N HIS A 641 -7.14 35.05 -11.14
CA HIS A 641 -6.52 34.73 -12.43
C HIS A 641 -7.47 34.09 -13.45
N VAL A 642 -8.62 33.56 -13.04
CA VAL A 642 -9.58 32.82 -13.90
C VAL A 642 -10.08 33.63 -15.10
N GLY A 643 -10.08 34.97 -14.98
CA GLY A 643 -10.38 35.89 -16.07
C GLY A 643 -9.49 35.70 -17.30
N ALA A 644 -8.22 35.33 -17.09
CA ALA A 644 -7.23 35.14 -18.15
C ALA A 644 -7.37 33.82 -18.93
N PHE A 645 -8.14 32.85 -18.42
CA PHE A 645 -8.21 31.49 -19.00
C PHE A 645 -9.44 31.30 -19.90
N ASP A 646 -9.22 30.74 -21.10
CA ASP A 646 -10.27 30.39 -22.08
C ASP A 646 -11.01 29.09 -21.69
N HIS A 647 -10.29 28.15 -21.07
CA HIS A 647 -10.80 26.86 -20.60
C HIS A 647 -10.38 26.64 -19.14
N VAL A 648 -11.30 26.20 -18.28
CA VAL A 648 -11.06 25.95 -16.86
C VAL A 648 -11.64 24.59 -16.48
N VAL A 649 -10.79 23.65 -16.07
CA VAL A 649 -11.16 22.31 -15.59
C VAL A 649 -11.14 22.33 -14.06
N VAL A 650 -12.30 22.18 -13.44
CA VAL A 650 -12.48 22.12 -11.98
C VAL A 650 -12.55 20.66 -11.53
N SER A 651 -11.70 20.26 -10.58
CA SER A 651 -11.61 18.88 -10.08
C SER A 651 -11.08 18.84 -8.65
N ALA A 652 -11.94 18.60 -7.67
CA ALA A 652 -11.54 18.36 -6.28
C ALA A 652 -12.45 17.33 -5.60
N GLY A 653 -11.88 16.52 -4.71
CA GLY A 653 -12.64 15.59 -3.86
C GLY A 653 -11.83 15.02 -2.70
N SER A 654 -10.62 14.49 -2.97
CA SER A 654 -9.87 13.69 -1.98
C SER A 654 -9.43 14.46 -0.73
N TRP A 655 -9.39 15.79 -0.80
CA TRP A 655 -9.05 16.65 0.35
C TRP A 655 -10.23 16.93 1.29
N PHE A 656 -11.48 16.76 0.85
CA PHE A 656 -12.67 16.96 1.69
C PHE A 656 -12.84 15.90 2.78
N TYR A 657 -12.03 14.83 2.77
CA TYR A 657 -11.91 13.87 3.87
C TYR A 657 -11.06 14.37 5.05
N ARG A 658 -10.40 15.53 4.95
CA ARG A 658 -9.65 16.12 6.08
C ARG A 658 -10.59 16.79 7.09
N PRO A 659 -10.28 16.74 8.40
CA PRO A 659 -10.97 17.54 9.41
C PRO A 659 -11.01 19.01 9.00
N SER A 660 -12.15 19.68 9.15
CA SER A 660 -12.28 21.06 8.71
C SER A 660 -13.35 21.84 9.46
N MET A 661 -13.03 23.09 9.80
CA MET A 661 -13.93 24.08 10.40
C MET A 661 -14.50 24.99 9.30
N PHE A 662 -15.79 25.29 9.34
CA PHE A 662 -16.50 25.99 8.25
C PHE A 662 -16.88 27.41 8.66
N TYR A 663 -16.52 28.40 7.83
CA TYR A 663 -16.75 29.82 8.10
C TYR A 663 -17.62 30.48 7.03
N ASP A 664 -18.49 31.39 7.47
CA ASP A 664 -19.24 32.28 6.58
C ASP A 664 -18.45 33.53 6.18
N ARG A 665 -19.01 34.35 5.28
CA ARG A 665 -18.42 35.62 4.80
C ARG A 665 -18.22 36.70 5.87
N ARG A 666 -18.65 36.47 7.11
CA ARG A 666 -18.45 37.36 8.25
C ARG A 666 -17.40 36.79 9.23
N GLY A 667 -16.67 35.74 8.82
CA GLY A 667 -15.71 35.04 9.67
C GLY A 667 -16.36 34.25 10.81
N ARG A 668 -17.67 33.99 10.76
CA ARG A 668 -18.36 33.25 11.81
C ARG A 668 -18.29 31.76 11.53
N LEU A 669 -17.94 30.99 12.55
CA LEU A 669 -17.99 29.53 12.52
C LEU A 669 -19.45 29.06 12.37
N VAL A 670 -19.74 28.27 11.33
CA VAL A 670 -21.09 27.74 11.04
C VAL A 670 -21.20 26.22 11.17
N GLY A 671 -20.09 25.51 11.29
CA GLY A 671 -20.05 24.06 11.47
C GLY A 671 -18.67 23.46 11.23
N CYS A 672 -18.58 22.14 11.13
CA CYS A 672 -17.38 21.42 10.72
C CYS A 672 -17.69 20.11 9.98
N ASN A 673 -16.66 19.43 9.49
CA ASN A 673 -16.64 17.97 9.40
C ASN A 673 -15.55 17.43 10.33
N THR A 674 -15.78 16.26 10.90
CA THR A 674 -14.90 15.65 11.91
C THR A 674 -14.74 16.60 13.10
N CYS A 675 -15.87 17.03 13.64
CA CYS A 675 -15.93 18.09 14.65
C CYS A 675 -15.19 17.75 15.95
N LEU A 676 -14.34 18.68 16.38
CA LEU A 676 -13.44 18.54 17.54
C LEU A 676 -13.97 19.22 18.81
N SER A 677 -14.88 20.19 18.65
CA SER A 677 -15.39 21.04 19.71
C SER A 677 -16.86 20.72 19.99
N PRO A 678 -17.27 20.53 21.26
CA PRO A 678 -18.62 20.06 21.62
C PRO A 678 -19.74 21.05 21.27
N ASN A 679 -19.41 22.31 21.00
CA ASN A 679 -20.37 23.38 20.71
C ASN A 679 -20.48 23.71 19.20
N VAL A 680 -20.02 22.83 18.31
CA VAL A 680 -19.98 23.08 16.86
C VAL A 680 -20.65 21.93 16.11
N THR A 681 -21.65 22.25 15.27
CA THR A 681 -22.41 21.26 14.53
C THR A 681 -21.60 20.61 13.41
N ASP A 682 -21.56 19.28 13.38
CA ASP A 682 -21.04 18.56 12.21
C ASP A 682 -22.07 18.62 11.08
N LEU A 683 -21.74 19.43 10.06
CA LEU A 683 -22.54 19.54 8.83
C LEU A 683 -22.11 18.49 7.79
N THR A 684 -21.10 17.69 8.12
CA THR A 684 -20.41 16.70 7.30
C THR A 684 -19.68 17.27 6.10
N LEU A 685 -18.73 16.51 5.56
CA LEU A 685 -17.99 16.90 4.36
C LEU A 685 -18.89 17.05 3.11
N ARG A 686 -20.11 16.49 3.13
CA ARG A 686 -21.13 16.68 2.08
C ARG A 686 -21.55 18.15 1.97
N TYR A 687 -21.64 18.86 3.10
CA TYR A 687 -22.00 20.27 3.13
C TYR A 687 -20.88 21.15 2.57
N SER A 688 -19.63 20.95 3.02
CA SER A 688 -18.50 21.73 2.52
C SER A 688 -18.21 21.46 1.06
N LEU A 689 -18.25 20.21 0.58
CA LEU A 689 -18.11 19.88 -0.83
C LEU A 689 -19.17 20.60 -1.68
N ARG A 690 -20.43 20.55 -1.27
CA ARG A 690 -21.54 21.22 -1.98
C ARG A 690 -21.35 22.72 -2.04
N MET A 691 -21.05 23.37 -0.91
CA MET A 691 -20.87 24.81 -0.85
C MET A 691 -19.61 25.27 -1.60
N ALA A 692 -18.52 24.51 -1.53
CA ALA A 692 -17.28 24.79 -2.25
C ALA A 692 -17.48 24.72 -3.76
N PHE A 693 -18.08 23.65 -4.30
CA PHE A 693 -18.42 23.57 -5.72
C PHE A 693 -19.38 24.68 -6.14
N ARG A 694 -20.40 25.00 -5.32
CA ARG A 694 -21.34 26.10 -5.56
C ARG A 694 -20.67 27.48 -5.64
N SER A 695 -19.64 27.72 -4.84
CA SER A 695 -18.86 28.96 -4.82
C SER A 695 -17.85 29.02 -5.97
N ALA A 696 -17.11 27.94 -6.20
CA ALA A 696 -16.13 27.84 -7.28
C ALA A 696 -16.78 27.91 -8.67
N LEU A 697 -17.86 27.16 -8.92
CA LEU A 697 -18.58 27.20 -10.20
C LEU A 697 -19.26 28.55 -10.44
N ARG A 698 -19.68 29.24 -9.39
CA ARG A 698 -20.14 30.64 -9.49
C ARG A 698 -19.00 31.54 -9.96
N ALA A 699 -17.84 31.47 -9.31
CA ALA A 699 -16.69 32.32 -9.63
C ALA A 699 -16.16 32.07 -11.05
N ALA A 700 -15.93 30.81 -11.44
CA ALA A 700 -15.43 30.43 -12.76
C ALA A 700 -16.41 30.78 -13.91
N ALA A 701 -17.73 30.75 -13.64
CA ALA A 701 -18.76 31.15 -14.60
C ALA A 701 -18.95 32.68 -14.71
N THR A 702 -18.48 33.44 -13.72
CA THR A 702 -18.37 34.91 -13.75
C THR A 702 -17.03 35.38 -14.35
N GLY A 703 -16.85 36.69 -14.54
CA GLY A 703 -15.70 37.26 -15.25
C GLY A 703 -15.84 37.09 -16.77
N GLY A 704 -16.12 38.19 -17.47
CA GLY A 704 -16.71 38.18 -18.82
C GLY A 704 -15.89 37.55 -19.95
N ALA A 705 -16.54 37.42 -21.11
CA ALA A 705 -15.97 36.88 -22.34
C ALA A 705 -14.77 37.71 -22.85
N ARG A 706 -13.65 37.04 -23.14
CA ARG A 706 -12.42 37.70 -23.63
C ARG A 706 -12.63 38.22 -25.05
N ARG A 707 -12.43 39.53 -25.28
CA ARG A 707 -12.44 40.10 -26.63
C ARG A 707 -11.14 39.72 -27.36
N ARG A 708 -11.27 39.09 -28.53
CA ARG A 708 -10.13 38.67 -29.38
C ARG A 708 -10.54 38.84 -30.85
N GLY A 709 -9.81 39.67 -31.59
CA GLY A 709 -10.15 40.01 -32.99
C GLY A 709 -11.58 40.59 -33.13
N GLY A 710 -11.98 41.48 -32.23
CA GLY A 710 -13.32 42.09 -32.19
C GLY A 710 -14.46 41.17 -31.70
N ARG A 711 -14.29 39.84 -31.74
CA ARG A 711 -15.30 38.87 -31.27
C ARG A 711 -15.12 38.54 -29.78
N ALA A 712 -16.21 38.25 -29.09
CA ALA A 712 -16.21 37.88 -27.68
C ALA A 712 -16.16 36.35 -27.52
N ALA A 713 -15.05 35.82 -27.01
CA ALA A 713 -14.89 34.39 -26.74
C ALA A 713 -15.48 34.03 -25.36
N ARG A 714 -16.49 33.16 -25.35
CA ARG A 714 -17.10 32.60 -24.14
C ARG A 714 -16.15 31.59 -23.50
N ARG A 715 -15.70 31.83 -22.26
CA ARG A 715 -14.93 30.85 -21.46
C ARG A 715 -15.67 29.53 -21.38
N THR A 716 -14.96 28.42 -21.42
CA THR A 716 -15.50 27.08 -21.13
C THR A 716 -15.08 26.65 -19.72
N VAL A 717 -16.03 26.23 -18.90
CA VAL A 717 -15.79 25.67 -17.57
C VAL A 717 -16.24 24.20 -17.60
N ILE A 718 -15.31 23.30 -17.27
CA ILE A 718 -15.51 21.85 -17.27
C ILE A 718 -15.44 21.37 -15.82
N VAL A 719 -16.39 20.56 -15.38
CA VAL A 719 -16.28 19.82 -14.12
C VAL A 719 -15.83 18.40 -14.45
N ARG A 720 -14.70 17.97 -13.91
CA ARG A 720 -14.39 16.53 -13.81
C ARG A 720 -15.01 16.01 -12.52
N THR A 721 -15.77 14.93 -12.60
CA THR A 721 -16.27 14.24 -11.41
C THR A 721 -15.15 13.47 -10.70
N ILE A 722 -15.45 12.97 -9.50
CA ILE A 722 -14.50 12.27 -8.63
C ILE A 722 -13.84 11.08 -9.34
N SER A 723 -12.54 10.93 -9.10
CA SER A 723 -11.83 9.68 -9.37
C SER A 723 -11.67 8.97 -8.03
N PRO A 724 -12.21 7.75 -7.86
CA PRO A 724 -12.15 7.03 -6.59
C PRO A 724 -10.74 6.54 -6.26
N SER A 725 -10.55 6.09 -5.02
CA SER A 725 -9.33 5.44 -4.56
C SER A 725 -9.51 3.94 -4.44
N HIS A 726 -8.55 3.15 -4.91
CA HIS A 726 -8.68 1.68 -4.95
C HIS A 726 -7.78 0.97 -3.93
N TYR A 727 -7.98 1.27 -2.64
CA TYR A 727 -7.30 0.55 -1.55
C TYR A 727 -7.95 -0.80 -1.29
N GLU A 728 -7.15 -1.86 -1.28
CA GLU A 728 -7.53 -3.22 -0.90
C GLU A 728 -6.77 -3.65 0.37
N ASN A 729 -7.36 -4.55 1.15
CA ASN A 729 -6.76 -5.14 2.38
C ASN A 729 -6.34 -4.14 3.47
N GLY A 730 -6.87 -2.91 3.43
CA GLY A 730 -6.58 -1.86 4.40
C GLY A 730 -7.01 -0.48 3.89
N THR A 731 -6.66 0.57 4.63
CA THR A 731 -6.93 1.98 4.27
C THR A 731 -5.66 2.71 3.83
N TRP A 732 -5.80 3.94 3.31
CA TRP A 732 -4.70 4.83 2.95
C TRP A 732 -3.66 5.03 4.06
N ASN A 733 -4.10 5.02 5.32
CA ASN A 733 -3.27 5.13 6.53
C ASN A 733 -3.09 3.80 7.28
N GLY A 734 -3.72 2.72 6.81
CA GLY A 734 -3.82 1.43 7.51
C GLY A 734 -3.47 0.26 6.60
N HIS A 735 -2.23 0.23 6.12
CA HIS A 735 -1.60 -0.84 5.33
C HIS A 735 -2.29 -1.25 4.00
N GLY A 736 -3.29 -0.51 3.52
CA GLY A 736 -3.95 -0.79 2.25
C GLY A 736 -3.04 -0.61 1.04
N ASP A 737 -3.31 -1.36 -0.03
CA ASP A 737 -2.54 -1.32 -1.28
C ASP A 737 -3.42 -1.59 -2.50
N CYS A 738 -2.93 -1.28 -3.69
CA CYS A 738 -3.61 -1.40 -4.98
C CYS A 738 -2.79 -2.33 -5.87
N VAL A 739 -3.05 -3.63 -5.77
CA VAL A 739 -2.18 -4.68 -6.35
C VAL A 739 -2.76 -5.37 -7.58
N ARG A 740 -3.96 -4.98 -8.03
CA ARG A 740 -4.53 -5.48 -9.30
C ARG A 740 -3.66 -5.03 -10.49
N THR A 741 -3.52 -5.91 -11.47
CA THR A 741 -2.71 -5.69 -12.68
C THR A 741 -3.57 -5.60 -13.96
N ARG A 742 -4.89 -5.54 -13.79
CA ARG A 742 -5.92 -5.43 -14.84
C ARG A 742 -7.10 -4.58 -14.34
N PRO A 743 -7.84 -3.91 -15.24
CA PRO A 743 -9.09 -3.24 -14.91
C PRO A 743 -10.10 -4.17 -14.22
N ALA A 744 -10.90 -3.59 -13.35
CA ALA A 744 -12.10 -4.21 -12.83
C ALA A 744 -13.21 -4.14 -13.88
N ARG A 745 -14.04 -5.19 -13.99
CA ARG A 745 -15.24 -5.18 -14.84
C ARG A 745 -16.28 -4.19 -14.30
N ARG A 746 -17.23 -3.75 -15.14
CA ARG A 746 -18.38 -2.95 -14.67
C ARG A 746 -19.15 -3.75 -13.60
N GLY A 747 -19.30 -3.17 -12.40
CA GLY A 747 -19.90 -3.82 -11.23
C GLY A 747 -18.96 -4.71 -10.39
N GLU A 748 -17.69 -4.89 -10.77
CA GLU A 748 -16.67 -5.57 -9.95
C GLU A 748 -16.03 -4.63 -8.92
N TRP A 749 -16.02 -3.33 -9.21
CA TRP A 749 -15.63 -2.29 -8.26
C TRP A 749 -16.82 -1.36 -7.96
N GLU A 750 -17.23 -1.32 -6.71
CA GLU A 750 -18.32 -0.47 -6.22
C GLU A 750 -17.76 0.73 -5.47
N LEU A 751 -18.17 1.94 -5.88
CA LEU A 751 -17.87 3.18 -5.15
C LEU A 751 -18.41 3.10 -3.72
N ASN A 752 -17.66 3.59 -2.74
CA ASN A 752 -18.16 3.66 -1.36
C ASN A 752 -19.29 4.71 -1.23
N ALA A 753 -20.05 4.64 -0.13
CA ALA A 753 -21.22 5.51 0.07
C ALA A 753 -20.87 7.02 0.00
N MET A 754 -19.68 7.41 0.47
CA MET A 754 -19.23 8.80 0.39
C MET A 754 -18.82 9.18 -1.03
N GLU A 755 -18.12 8.32 -1.77
CA GLU A 755 -17.77 8.57 -3.18
C GLU A 755 -19.03 8.73 -4.07
N LYS A 756 -20.07 7.91 -3.82
CA LYS A 756 -21.40 8.05 -4.46
C LYS A 756 -22.08 9.36 -4.13
N ASP A 757 -21.93 9.85 -2.90
CA ASP A 757 -22.42 11.17 -2.50
C ASP A 757 -21.60 12.32 -3.10
N MET A 758 -20.27 12.20 -3.17
CA MET A 758 -19.39 13.18 -3.79
C MET A 758 -19.70 13.36 -5.28
N HIS A 759 -19.81 12.26 -6.03
CA HIS A 759 -20.21 12.25 -7.43
C HIS A 759 -21.55 12.97 -7.62
N ARG A 760 -22.58 12.57 -6.87
CA ARG A 760 -23.92 13.17 -6.95
C ARG A 760 -23.90 14.67 -6.67
N ILE A 761 -23.18 15.12 -5.64
CA ILE A 761 -23.05 16.55 -5.28
C ILE A 761 -22.37 17.35 -6.41
N GLN A 762 -21.31 16.80 -7.02
CA GLN A 762 -20.61 17.45 -8.13
C GLN A 762 -21.52 17.60 -9.36
N VAL A 763 -22.30 16.57 -9.71
CA VAL A 763 -23.27 16.58 -10.82
C VAL A 763 -24.43 17.54 -10.54
N GLU A 764 -24.96 17.57 -9.31
CA GLU A 764 -26.05 18.48 -8.91
C GLU A 764 -25.63 19.96 -8.96
N GLU A 765 -24.49 20.33 -8.36
CA GLU A 765 -24.03 21.72 -8.37
C GLU A 765 -23.53 22.15 -9.77
N PHE A 766 -23.00 21.22 -10.57
CA PHE A 766 -22.78 21.44 -11.99
C PHE A 766 -24.10 21.79 -12.71
N ALA A 767 -25.15 20.99 -12.53
CA ALA A 767 -26.45 21.22 -13.17
C ALA A 767 -27.08 22.55 -12.70
N ALA A 768 -26.94 22.89 -11.42
CA ALA A 768 -27.38 24.17 -10.86
C ALA A 768 -26.61 25.38 -11.43
N ALA A 769 -25.31 25.22 -11.72
CA ALA A 769 -24.52 26.23 -12.42
C ALA A 769 -24.90 26.33 -13.92
N ALA A 770 -25.02 25.20 -14.62
CA ALA A 770 -25.35 25.13 -16.05
C ALA A 770 -26.75 25.68 -16.40
N ARG A 771 -27.70 25.62 -15.46
CA ARG A 771 -29.03 26.24 -15.61
C ARG A 771 -29.00 27.78 -15.67
N LYS A 772 -27.93 28.44 -15.20
CA LYS A 772 -27.83 29.92 -15.17
C LYS A 772 -27.52 30.49 -16.56
N ARG A 773 -28.53 31.07 -17.20
CA ARG A 773 -28.43 31.69 -18.53
C ARG A 773 -28.29 33.21 -18.43
N GLY A 774 -27.47 33.80 -19.30
CA GLY A 774 -27.26 35.25 -19.37
C GLY A 774 -26.26 35.65 -20.46
N LYS A 775 -26.28 36.92 -20.89
CA LYS A 775 -25.27 37.47 -21.81
C LYS A 775 -23.90 37.45 -21.11
N GLY A 776 -22.92 36.77 -21.69
CA GLY A 776 -21.54 36.70 -21.17
C GLY A 776 -21.23 35.58 -20.17
N ALA A 777 -22.21 34.74 -19.77
CA ALA A 777 -21.96 33.56 -18.92
C ALA A 777 -21.04 32.54 -19.62
N ALA A 778 -20.32 31.70 -18.85
CA ALA A 778 -19.41 30.66 -19.38
C ALA A 778 -20.14 29.42 -19.97
N ARG A 779 -19.53 28.71 -20.92
CA ARG A 779 -20.00 27.40 -21.44
C ARG A 779 -19.68 26.35 -20.38
N MET A 780 -20.71 25.84 -19.71
CA MET A 780 -20.55 24.77 -18.72
C MET A 780 -20.51 23.40 -19.42
N MET A 781 -19.60 22.52 -19.00
CA MET A 781 -19.51 21.13 -19.45
C MET A 781 -19.26 20.17 -18.26
N LEU A 782 -19.82 18.98 -18.32
CA LEU A 782 -19.54 17.89 -17.37
C LEU A 782 -18.66 16.85 -18.08
N MET A 783 -17.62 16.39 -17.39
CA MET A 783 -16.73 15.31 -17.79
C MET A 783 -16.88 14.21 -16.73
N ASP A 784 -17.86 13.31 -16.92
CA ASP A 784 -18.24 12.34 -15.87
C ASP A 784 -17.30 11.12 -15.83
N ALA A 785 -16.02 11.37 -15.58
CA ALA A 785 -14.98 10.35 -15.62
C ALA A 785 -15.10 9.26 -14.54
N THR A 786 -15.96 9.42 -13.52
CA THR A 786 -16.03 8.51 -12.35
C THR A 786 -16.20 7.04 -12.73
N GLU A 787 -17.10 6.69 -13.65
CA GLU A 787 -17.32 5.29 -14.04
C GLU A 787 -16.11 4.67 -14.76
N ALA A 788 -15.43 5.47 -15.59
CA ALA A 788 -14.21 5.04 -16.26
C ALA A 788 -13.05 4.87 -15.26
N MET A 789 -12.89 5.79 -14.30
CA MET A 789 -11.82 5.71 -13.31
C MET A 789 -12.06 4.61 -12.27
N ALA A 790 -13.31 4.33 -11.88
CA ALA A 790 -13.69 3.25 -10.95
C ALA A 790 -13.40 1.84 -11.50
N GLN A 791 -13.27 1.69 -12.82
CA GLN A 791 -12.88 0.42 -13.43
C GLN A 791 -11.36 0.21 -13.44
N ARG A 792 -10.53 1.10 -12.85
CA ARG A 792 -9.06 1.10 -13.02
C ARG A 792 -8.22 0.94 -11.73
N PRO A 793 -8.50 -0.03 -10.84
CA PRO A 793 -7.61 -0.31 -9.69
C PRO A 793 -6.16 -0.60 -10.11
N ASP A 794 -5.93 -1.02 -11.36
CA ASP A 794 -4.61 -1.32 -11.92
C ASP A 794 -3.77 -0.10 -12.30
N ALA A 795 -4.31 1.10 -12.49
CA ALA A 795 -3.53 2.24 -13.01
C ALA A 795 -2.97 3.17 -11.92
N HIS A 796 -2.99 2.76 -10.65
CA HIS A 796 -2.39 3.47 -9.52
C HIS A 796 -0.88 3.20 -9.35
N PRO A 797 -0.09 4.13 -8.77
CA PRO A 797 1.32 3.90 -8.48
C PRO A 797 1.62 2.83 -7.42
N SER A 798 0.76 2.62 -6.43
CA SER A 798 1.11 1.83 -5.23
C SER A 798 2.44 2.37 -4.64
N LYS A 799 3.46 1.52 -4.50
CA LYS A 799 4.84 1.84 -4.07
C LYS A 799 5.73 2.38 -5.20
N TYR A 800 5.31 2.25 -6.45
CA TYR A 800 6.13 2.57 -7.64
C TYR A 800 6.07 4.06 -7.96
N ARG A 801 6.65 4.87 -7.06
CA ARG A 801 6.67 6.33 -7.15
C ARG A 801 7.90 6.90 -6.43
N LEU A 802 8.21 8.17 -6.69
CA LEU A 802 9.09 8.96 -5.83
C LEU A 802 8.45 9.12 -4.46
N TRP A 803 8.78 8.25 -3.52
CA TRP A 803 8.40 8.41 -2.11
C TRP A 803 9.38 9.34 -1.41
N GLN A 804 8.84 10.25 -0.59
CA GLN A 804 9.61 11.16 0.26
C GLN A 804 9.24 10.83 1.71
N PRO A 805 9.99 9.95 2.40
CA PRO A 805 9.66 9.48 3.76
C PRO A 805 9.40 10.64 4.71
N ASP A 806 10.25 11.66 4.63
CA ASP A 806 10.31 12.82 5.54
C ASP A 806 9.14 13.79 5.35
N LYS A 807 8.25 13.53 4.37
CA LYS A 807 7.06 14.35 4.08
C LYS A 807 5.76 13.53 4.02
N PHE A 808 5.83 12.22 3.81
CA PHE A 808 4.64 11.38 3.60
C PHE A 808 4.76 10.06 4.38
N LYS A 809 4.10 10.01 5.54
CA LYS A 809 3.98 8.81 6.41
C LYS A 809 3.42 7.57 5.68
N VAL A 810 2.74 7.76 4.54
CA VAL A 810 2.13 6.70 3.71
C VAL A 810 3.02 6.36 2.51
N SER A 811 3.35 5.08 2.36
CA SER A 811 4.18 4.56 1.25
C SER A 811 3.38 4.26 -0.03
N ARG A 812 2.21 3.63 0.09
CA ARG A 812 1.35 3.20 -1.04
C ARG A 812 0.41 4.30 -1.51
N ASP A 813 0.34 4.53 -2.82
CA ASP A 813 -0.53 5.52 -3.44
C ASP A 813 -1.59 4.85 -4.32
N CYS A 814 -2.81 4.80 -3.79
CA CYS A 814 -3.99 4.28 -4.49
C CYS A 814 -5.02 5.40 -4.71
N VAL A 815 -4.53 6.65 -4.85
CA VAL A 815 -5.34 7.85 -5.12
C VAL A 815 -4.91 8.48 -6.45
N HIS A 816 -3.62 8.71 -6.63
CA HIS A 816 -3.03 9.24 -7.87
C HIS A 816 -2.85 8.14 -8.93
N TRP A 817 -2.46 8.53 -10.13
CA TRP A 817 -2.47 7.69 -11.31
C TRP A 817 -1.12 7.69 -12.01
N CYS A 818 -0.68 6.50 -12.44
CA CYS A 818 0.49 6.34 -13.28
C CYS A 818 0.33 7.12 -14.59
N LEU A 819 1.42 7.74 -15.03
CA LEU A 819 1.53 8.44 -16.31
C LEU A 819 2.66 7.79 -17.13
N PRO A 820 2.43 7.36 -18.39
CA PRO A 820 1.12 7.23 -19.06
C PRO A 820 0.20 6.24 -18.33
N GLY A 821 -1.12 6.34 -18.54
CA GLY A 821 -2.11 5.51 -17.84
C GLY A 821 -3.55 6.04 -17.91
N ALA A 822 -4.40 5.68 -16.94
CA ALA A 822 -5.85 5.97 -17.01
C ALA A 822 -6.21 7.47 -17.12
N MET A 823 -5.36 8.38 -16.61
CA MET A 823 -5.57 9.83 -16.75
C MET A 823 -5.37 10.34 -18.18
N ASP A 824 -4.74 9.56 -19.07
CA ASP A 824 -4.68 9.88 -20.50
C ASP A 824 -6.07 9.78 -21.15
N ALA A 825 -6.91 8.83 -20.71
CA ALA A 825 -8.30 8.74 -21.17
C ALA A 825 -9.18 9.90 -20.67
N CYS A 826 -8.88 10.47 -19.50
CA CYS A 826 -9.50 11.74 -19.09
C CYS A 826 -9.14 12.88 -20.06
N ASN A 827 -7.98 12.80 -20.73
CA ASN A 827 -7.57 13.76 -21.74
C ASN A 827 -8.06 13.41 -23.16
N ASP A 828 -8.26 12.14 -23.51
CA ASP A 828 -9.05 11.72 -24.69
C ASP A 828 -10.49 12.27 -24.60
N MET A 829 -11.14 12.12 -23.44
CA MET A 829 -12.45 12.70 -23.14
C MET A 829 -12.43 14.23 -23.29
N LEU A 830 -11.45 14.92 -22.67
CA LEU A 830 -11.29 16.37 -22.77
C LEU A 830 -11.09 16.85 -24.22
N PHE A 831 -10.30 16.11 -25.02
CA PHE A 831 -10.10 16.35 -26.44
C PHE A 831 -11.41 16.19 -27.22
N HIS A 832 -12.15 15.10 -27.02
CA HIS A 832 -13.43 14.88 -27.68
C HIS A 832 -14.48 15.95 -27.31
N MET A 833 -14.58 16.32 -26.03
CA MET A 833 -15.49 17.36 -25.54
C MET A 833 -15.24 18.76 -26.13
N LEU A 834 -13.99 19.07 -26.50
CA LEU A 834 -13.58 20.39 -26.96
C LEU A 834 -13.36 20.48 -28.47
N ILE A 835 -13.02 19.37 -29.14
CA ILE A 835 -12.46 19.35 -30.50
C ILE A 835 -13.04 18.20 -31.37
N GLY A 836 -13.77 17.23 -30.80
CA GLY A 836 -14.15 15.92 -31.40
C GLY A 836 -14.61 15.91 -32.85
#